data_AF-A0A948S9Y3-F1
#
_entry.id   AF-A0A948S9Y3-F1
#
_cell.length_a   1.000
_cell.length_b   1.000
_cell.length_c   1.000
_cell.angle_alpha   90.00
_cell.angle_beta   90.00
_cell.angle_gamma   90.00
#
_symmetry.space_group_name_H-M   'P 1'
#
loop_
_entity.id
_entity.type
_entity.pdbx_description
1 polymer ?
#
loop_
_entity_poly.entity_id
_entity_poly.type
_entity_poly.pdbx_seq_one_letter_code
_entity_poly.pdbx_strand_id
1 'polypeptide(L)'
;MQLLTLERGQTTRLFWALAAVLAAVGILTAKQDDPVITGAAILLGLVCFSPFYFWMLGWAPGLPIWPVFAMMTGVTTVLPMMQDVKALADFSPDQVVTGAVTTLIFVLAGTLAWLSLSSRPRQIPREVLMIAREHADWAMLMFIVSAILFDMNAIGGWVQFPGNTMPVVRSLTGSLSSMGVFVLGFYMGRGFLNPRTISAYLALVSLHVLLSCTSLMLASAFTPVALAFLGYVLGSNKMPWTMMLLAFVTISMLHAGKWEMRQRYWAEGTQSTTGGEAGERLSLLGLPQFFAEWVGYGAAELGGVTGAFAKKPIEDDAQSVFERAGILHMLLIVQKNTPQQIPYLSGATYTPIPRLLIPRFLDDQKGISHVANVMLSINYGVLSIEGAQNTSVGWGLVAEAFANFGYLGVLVVGACLGMFHAMVTRLTVGVPMTSLRFVIGLLIMAAATKADTMSVFVTMQFQGVLGVSVASLFLMRRQQNPFAEERGGVRQEARGKWGSAYARSGYGVTSGRRAENGNGVTSGMPSAGVLTGLIEGVPDGRADESLKDERLRDQEPEGVGKWEGMNVGGWERGQSGAETKSLRDEETEGVGRLEPETTAAADGLLVRSLPIKTPKRVAAWMPRRVREQVVAQQRAAAEERRRK
;
A
#
# COMPACT_ATOMS: atom_id res chain seq x y z
N MET A 1 -8.16 -17.14 14.16
CA MET A 1 -7.74 -15.72 14.06
C MET A 1 -9.02 -14.89 14.13
N GLN A 2 -9.54 -14.69 15.34
CA GLN A 2 -10.76 -13.91 15.60
C GLN A 2 -10.36 -12.43 15.68
N LEU A 3 -10.07 -11.82 14.53
CA LEU A 3 -9.74 -10.39 14.43
C LEU A 3 -10.98 -9.51 14.72
N LEU A 4 -12.16 -10.12 14.68
CA LEU A 4 -13.45 -9.55 15.06
C LEU A 4 -14.17 -10.65 15.86
N THR A 5 -14.69 -10.33 17.05
CA THR A 5 -15.65 -11.17 17.79
C THR A 5 -17.01 -11.22 17.11
N LEU A 6 -17.10 -10.71 15.88
CA LEU A 6 -18.29 -10.72 15.07
C LEU A 6 -18.56 -12.15 14.59
N GLU A 7 -19.82 -12.55 14.69
CA GLU A 7 -20.28 -13.78 14.05
C GLU A 7 -20.01 -13.73 12.55
N ARG A 8 -19.87 -14.90 11.91
CA ARG A 8 -19.60 -15.00 10.46
C ARG A 8 -20.64 -14.25 9.60
N GLY A 9 -21.88 -14.18 10.08
CA GLY A 9 -22.94 -13.38 9.45
C GLY A 9 -22.71 -11.87 9.58
N GLN A 10 -22.27 -11.39 10.75
CA GLN A 10 -22.03 -9.97 11.01
C GLN A 10 -20.80 -9.45 10.25
N THR A 11 -19.71 -10.22 10.18
CA THR A 11 -18.53 -9.88 9.37
C THR A 11 -18.87 -9.74 7.89
N THR A 12 -19.70 -10.64 7.36
CA THR A 12 -20.14 -10.59 5.96
C THR A 12 -21.04 -9.37 5.69
N ARG A 13 -21.96 -9.03 6.60
CA ARG A 13 -22.79 -7.81 6.47
C ARG A 13 -21.95 -6.54 6.52
N LEU A 14 -21.01 -6.46 7.47
CA LEU A 14 -20.09 -5.32 7.58
C LEU A 14 -19.26 -5.16 6.30
N PHE A 15 -18.76 -6.26 5.75
CA PHE A 15 -18.04 -6.26 4.48
C PHE A 15 -18.86 -5.64 3.34
N TRP A 16 -20.08 -6.13 3.13
CA TRP A 16 -20.94 -5.61 2.05
C TRP A 16 -21.37 -4.16 2.30
N ALA A 17 -21.59 -3.77 3.56
CA ALA A 17 -21.85 -2.37 3.90
C ALA A 17 -20.65 -1.47 3.55
N LEU A 18 -19.42 -1.87 3.91
CA LEU A 18 -18.21 -1.14 3.54
C LEU A 18 -17.99 -1.12 2.03
N ALA A 19 -18.25 -2.24 1.35
CA ALA A 19 -18.18 -2.33 -0.11
C ALA A 19 -19.17 -1.36 -0.78
N ALA A 20 -20.41 -1.31 -0.29
CA ALA A 20 -21.45 -0.43 -0.78
C ALA A 20 -21.11 1.04 -0.54
N VAL A 21 -20.58 1.39 0.63
CA VAL A 21 -20.10 2.74 0.93
C VAL A 21 -18.95 3.13 0.01
N LEU A 22 -17.95 2.26 -0.18
CA LEU A 22 -16.83 2.54 -1.08
C LEU A 22 -17.29 2.70 -2.54
N ALA A 23 -18.22 1.85 -3.00
CA ALA A 23 -18.80 1.95 -4.32
C ALA A 23 -19.62 3.25 -4.48
N ALA A 24 -20.45 3.59 -3.48
CA ALA A 24 -21.24 4.82 -3.49
C ALA A 24 -20.35 6.06 -3.49
N VAL A 25 -19.33 6.12 -2.63
CA VAL A 25 -18.34 7.20 -2.62
C VAL A 25 -17.62 7.28 -3.96
N GLY A 26 -17.20 6.14 -4.52
CA GLY A 26 -16.59 6.10 -5.85
C GLY A 26 -17.50 6.71 -6.91
N ILE A 27 -18.76 6.27 -6.99
CA ILE A 27 -19.74 6.75 -7.98
C ILE A 27 -20.05 8.24 -7.77
N LEU A 28 -20.28 8.67 -6.53
CA LEU A 28 -20.63 10.07 -6.20
C LEU A 28 -19.46 11.03 -6.40
N THR A 29 -18.22 10.55 -6.32
CA THR A 29 -17.01 11.35 -6.55
C THR A 29 -16.43 11.15 -7.96
N ALA A 30 -17.05 10.31 -8.80
CA ALA A 30 -16.59 10.07 -10.15
C ALA A 30 -16.73 11.36 -10.97
N LYS A 31 -15.64 11.74 -11.64
CA LYS A 31 -15.60 12.84 -12.60
C LYS A 31 -15.57 12.34 -14.05
N GLN A 32 -15.47 11.02 -14.22
CA GLN A 32 -15.43 10.39 -15.53
C GLN A 32 -16.83 10.40 -16.17
N ASP A 33 -16.95 11.09 -17.31
CA ASP A 33 -18.20 11.19 -18.05
C ASP A 33 -18.48 9.96 -18.92
N ASP A 34 -17.45 9.17 -19.27
CA ASP A 34 -17.62 7.97 -20.08
C ASP A 34 -18.22 6.81 -19.24
N PRO A 35 -19.45 6.33 -19.57
CA PRO A 35 -20.11 5.28 -18.82
C PRO A 35 -19.42 3.91 -18.98
N VAL A 36 -18.70 3.67 -20.08
CA VAL A 36 -17.98 2.41 -20.33
C VAL A 36 -16.73 2.35 -19.45
N ILE A 37 -15.97 3.44 -19.38
CA ILE A 37 -14.79 3.53 -18.48
C ILE A 37 -15.24 3.38 -17.03
N THR A 38 -16.31 4.07 -16.65
CA THR A 38 -16.88 3.97 -15.29
C THR A 38 -17.34 2.54 -14.97
N GLY A 39 -18.06 1.89 -15.89
CA GLY A 39 -18.47 0.50 -15.74
C GLY A 39 -17.29 -0.46 -15.59
N ALA A 40 -16.23 -0.29 -16.40
CA ALA A 40 -15.01 -1.08 -16.31
C ALA A 40 -14.27 -0.85 -14.97
N ALA A 41 -14.22 0.39 -14.48
CA ALA A 41 -13.62 0.75 -13.20
C ALA A 41 -14.35 0.09 -12.03
N ILE A 42 -15.70 0.11 -12.03
CA ILE A 42 -16.53 -0.54 -11.01
C ILE A 42 -16.29 -2.06 -11.01
N LEU A 43 -16.33 -2.69 -12.20
CA LEU A 43 -16.10 -4.13 -12.32
C LEU A 43 -14.72 -4.53 -11.80
N LEU A 44 -13.67 -3.80 -12.21
CA LEU A 44 -12.32 -4.03 -11.73
C LEU A 44 -12.22 -3.85 -10.22
N GLY A 45 -12.84 -2.80 -9.67
CA GLY A 45 -12.91 -2.54 -8.23
C GLY A 45 -13.52 -3.72 -7.46
N LEU A 46 -14.66 -4.24 -7.92
CA LEU A 46 -15.31 -5.41 -7.33
C LEU A 46 -14.41 -6.66 -7.35
N VAL A 47 -13.72 -6.90 -8.47
CA VAL A 47 -12.81 -8.05 -8.58
C VAL A 47 -11.59 -7.90 -7.69
N CYS A 48 -11.01 -6.71 -7.57
CA CYS A 48 -9.92 -6.42 -6.63
C CYS A 48 -10.37 -6.55 -5.16
N PHE A 49 -11.65 -6.34 -4.87
CA PHE A 49 -12.25 -6.48 -3.54
C PHE A 49 -12.58 -7.95 -3.20
N SER A 50 -12.84 -8.79 -4.21
CA SER A 50 -13.28 -10.18 -4.03
C SER A 50 -12.34 -11.08 -3.19
N PRO A 51 -11.00 -10.97 -3.20
CA PRO A 51 -10.16 -11.85 -2.38
C PRO A 51 -10.34 -11.57 -0.88
N PHE A 52 -10.68 -10.33 -0.51
CA PHE A 52 -11.03 -9.99 0.87
C PHE A 52 -12.33 -10.71 1.30
N TYR A 53 -13.33 -10.78 0.42
CA TYR A 53 -14.55 -11.53 0.68
C TYR A 53 -14.24 -12.99 1.02
N PHE A 54 -13.46 -13.68 0.17
CA PHE A 54 -13.08 -15.07 0.42
C PHE A 54 -12.25 -15.25 1.69
N TRP A 55 -11.36 -14.30 2.01
CA TRP A 55 -10.61 -14.29 3.25
C TRP A 55 -11.52 -14.14 4.49
N MET A 56 -12.49 -13.22 4.45
CA MET A 56 -13.47 -13.02 5.53
C MET A 56 -14.43 -14.19 5.70
N LEU A 57 -14.78 -14.87 4.60
CA LEU A 57 -15.49 -16.14 4.68
C LEU A 57 -14.67 -17.24 5.36
N GLY A 58 -13.38 -17.03 5.64
CA GLY A 58 -12.51 -18.02 6.26
C GLY A 58 -12.04 -19.10 5.28
N TRP A 59 -12.22 -18.90 3.98
CA TRP A 59 -11.74 -19.85 2.96
C TRP A 59 -10.24 -19.88 2.89
N ALA A 60 -9.55 -18.79 3.24
CA ALA A 60 -8.10 -18.70 3.24
C ALA A 60 -7.62 -18.22 4.62
N PRO A 61 -7.41 -19.12 5.60
CA PRO A 61 -6.94 -18.73 6.93
C PRO A 61 -5.53 -18.15 6.87
N GLY A 62 -5.19 -17.26 7.81
CA GLY A 62 -3.89 -16.59 7.92
C GLY A 62 -3.94 -15.11 7.55
N LEU A 63 -2.79 -14.48 7.33
CA LEU A 63 -2.72 -13.07 6.93
C LEU A 63 -3.26 -12.85 5.50
N PRO A 64 -4.05 -11.77 5.28
CA PRO A 64 -4.65 -11.44 3.98
C PRO A 64 -3.64 -10.79 3.01
N ILE A 65 -2.51 -11.45 2.75
CA ILE A 65 -1.42 -10.88 1.93
C ILE A 65 -1.88 -10.58 0.50
N TRP A 66 -2.42 -11.59 -0.20
CA TRP A 66 -2.96 -11.42 -1.55
C TRP A 66 -4.16 -10.45 -1.58
N PRO A 67 -5.17 -10.54 -0.68
CA PRO A 67 -6.24 -9.55 -0.62
C PRO A 67 -5.76 -8.10 -0.49
N VAL A 68 -4.83 -7.81 0.42
CA VAL A 68 -4.25 -6.46 0.57
C VAL A 68 -3.56 -6.02 -0.73
N PHE A 69 -2.77 -6.91 -1.35
CA PHE A 69 -2.07 -6.62 -2.59
C PHE A 69 -3.02 -6.34 -3.77
N ALA A 70 -4.05 -7.17 -3.95
CA ALA A 70 -5.06 -7.01 -5.00
C ALA A 70 -5.85 -5.70 -4.81
N MET A 71 -6.23 -5.38 -3.58
CA MET A 71 -6.88 -4.11 -3.26
C MET A 71 -6.03 -2.90 -3.63
N MET A 72 -4.75 -2.90 -3.23
CA MET A 72 -3.85 -1.80 -3.55
C MET A 72 -3.67 -1.63 -5.05
N THR A 73 -3.56 -2.75 -5.80
CA THR A 73 -3.55 -2.73 -7.27
C THR A 73 -4.83 -2.14 -7.84
N GLY A 74 -5.97 -2.48 -7.24
CA GLY A 74 -7.27 -1.88 -7.57
C GLY A 74 -7.29 -0.37 -7.33
N VAL A 75 -6.88 0.09 -6.15
CA VAL A 75 -6.83 1.53 -5.81
C VAL A 75 -5.99 2.32 -6.82
N THR A 76 -4.82 1.81 -7.21
CA THR A 76 -3.93 2.49 -8.15
C THR A 76 -4.40 2.47 -9.60
N THR A 77 -5.40 1.65 -9.94
CA THR A 77 -5.91 1.49 -11.31
C THR A 77 -7.32 2.08 -11.47
N VAL A 78 -8.20 1.80 -10.51
CA VAL A 78 -9.62 2.20 -10.51
C VAL A 78 -9.76 3.69 -10.23
N LEU A 79 -9.06 4.24 -9.22
CA LEU A 79 -9.21 5.67 -8.90
C LEU A 79 -8.88 6.59 -10.08
N PRO A 80 -7.78 6.39 -10.83
CA PRO A 80 -7.50 7.18 -12.03
C PRO A 80 -8.60 7.10 -13.09
N MET A 81 -9.20 5.92 -13.29
CA MET A 81 -10.29 5.77 -14.26
C MET A 81 -11.53 6.58 -13.86
N MET A 82 -11.81 6.69 -12.55
CA MET A 82 -12.99 7.38 -12.04
C MET A 82 -12.83 8.90 -11.96
N GLN A 83 -11.59 9.42 -11.92
CA GLN A 83 -11.32 10.82 -11.59
C GLN A 83 -10.95 11.72 -12.78
N ASP A 84 -11.16 11.25 -14.01
CA ASP A 84 -10.85 11.95 -15.27
C ASP A 84 -9.48 12.67 -15.26
N VAL A 85 -8.43 11.87 -15.07
CA VAL A 85 -7.07 12.40 -14.93
C VAL A 85 -6.55 12.84 -16.29
N LYS A 86 -5.96 14.04 -16.39
CA LYS A 86 -5.31 14.55 -17.60
C LYS A 86 -4.33 13.56 -18.25
N ALA A 87 -3.63 12.76 -17.44
CA ALA A 87 -2.71 11.73 -17.92
C ALA A 87 -3.37 10.64 -18.78
N LEU A 88 -4.71 10.50 -18.72
CA LEU A 88 -5.48 9.57 -19.54
C LEU A 88 -6.06 10.22 -20.80
N ALA A 89 -5.96 11.55 -20.96
CA ALA A 89 -6.56 12.28 -22.08
C ALA A 89 -5.97 11.89 -23.45
N ASP A 90 -4.73 11.41 -23.48
CA ASP A 90 -4.05 10.96 -24.71
C ASP A 90 -4.44 9.53 -25.16
N PHE A 91 -5.40 8.91 -24.47
CA PHE A 91 -5.85 7.54 -24.69
C PHE A 91 -7.35 7.52 -24.99
N SER A 92 -7.71 6.71 -25.99
CA SER A 92 -9.12 6.43 -26.29
C SER A 92 -9.78 5.63 -25.15
N PRO A 93 -11.11 5.73 -24.98
CA PRO A 93 -11.84 4.91 -24.01
C PRO A 93 -11.56 3.41 -24.12
N ASP A 94 -11.49 2.89 -25.35
CA ASP A 94 -11.16 1.48 -25.62
C ASP A 94 -9.79 1.07 -25.08
N GLN A 95 -8.79 1.97 -25.16
CA GLN A 95 -7.46 1.71 -24.58
C GLN A 95 -7.52 1.69 -23.06
N VAL A 96 -8.24 2.62 -22.43
CA VAL A 96 -8.42 2.65 -20.98
C VAL A 96 -9.12 1.38 -20.48
N VAL A 97 -10.19 0.96 -21.15
CA VAL A 97 -10.92 -0.28 -20.87
C VAL A 97 -10.01 -1.50 -21.06
N THR A 98 -9.19 -1.53 -22.11
CA THR A 98 -8.20 -2.61 -22.34
C THR A 98 -7.19 -2.69 -21.20
N GLY A 99 -6.72 -1.55 -20.69
CA GLY A 99 -5.87 -1.49 -19.50
C GLY A 99 -6.56 -2.08 -18.27
N ALA A 100 -7.84 -1.75 -18.06
CA ALA A 100 -8.64 -2.29 -16.97
C ALA A 100 -8.82 -3.82 -17.07
N VAL A 101 -9.14 -4.34 -18.27
CA VAL A 101 -9.25 -5.78 -18.54
C VAL A 101 -7.92 -6.49 -18.32
N THR A 102 -6.80 -5.85 -18.65
CA THR A 102 -5.47 -6.43 -18.44
C THR A 102 -5.16 -6.59 -16.95
N THR A 103 -5.44 -5.56 -16.15
CA THR A 103 -5.33 -5.63 -14.69
C THR A 103 -6.33 -6.63 -14.10
N LEU A 104 -7.53 -6.74 -14.66
CA LEU A 104 -8.53 -7.74 -14.27
C LEU A 104 -7.99 -9.16 -14.43
N ILE A 105 -7.38 -9.49 -15.59
CA ILE A 105 -6.76 -10.79 -15.86
C ILE A 105 -5.68 -11.10 -14.81
N PHE A 106 -4.81 -10.13 -14.53
CA PHE A 106 -3.75 -10.27 -13.51
C PHE A 106 -4.32 -10.65 -12.14
N VAL A 107 -5.32 -9.90 -11.68
CA VAL A 107 -5.92 -10.08 -10.35
C VAL A 107 -6.72 -11.38 -10.28
N LEU A 108 -7.47 -11.74 -11.32
CA LEU A 108 -8.20 -13.00 -11.37
C LEU A 108 -7.25 -14.20 -11.35
N ALA A 109 -6.21 -14.19 -12.19
CA ALA A 109 -5.21 -15.26 -12.23
C ALA A 109 -4.55 -15.47 -10.87
N GLY A 110 -4.11 -14.38 -10.24
CA GLY A 110 -3.51 -14.45 -8.91
C GLY A 110 -4.49 -14.85 -7.81
N THR A 111 -5.76 -14.45 -7.90
CA THR A 111 -6.80 -14.83 -6.93
C THR A 111 -7.11 -16.31 -7.01
N LEU A 112 -7.28 -16.86 -8.21
CA LEU A 112 -7.50 -18.29 -8.42
C LEU A 112 -6.30 -19.10 -7.93
N ALA A 113 -5.09 -18.69 -8.31
CA ALA A 113 -3.86 -19.33 -7.86
C ALA A 113 -3.70 -19.27 -6.33
N TRP A 114 -4.00 -18.12 -5.72
CA TRP A 114 -3.96 -17.94 -4.28
C TRP A 114 -4.96 -18.86 -3.56
N LEU A 115 -6.23 -18.86 -3.98
CA LEU A 115 -7.28 -19.70 -3.42
C LEU A 115 -6.97 -21.19 -3.55
N SER A 116 -6.39 -21.61 -4.69
CA SER A 116 -6.07 -23.03 -4.95
C SER A 116 -5.15 -23.65 -3.89
N LEU A 117 -4.34 -22.83 -3.23
CA LEU A 117 -3.36 -23.26 -2.24
C LEU A 117 -3.74 -22.83 -0.82
N SER A 118 -4.20 -21.60 -0.63
CA SER A 118 -4.51 -21.04 0.70
C SER A 118 -5.73 -21.68 1.35
N SER A 119 -6.67 -22.21 0.56
CA SER A 119 -7.86 -22.90 1.06
C SER A 119 -7.64 -24.31 1.58
N ARG A 120 -6.47 -24.88 1.32
CA ARG A 120 -6.16 -26.23 1.78
C ARG A 120 -5.92 -26.23 3.29
N PRO A 121 -6.51 -27.17 4.04
CA PRO A 121 -6.28 -27.27 5.47
C PRO A 121 -4.79 -27.45 5.76
N ARG A 122 -4.29 -26.73 6.76
CA ARG A 122 -2.90 -26.82 7.20
C ARG A 122 -2.84 -27.41 8.60
N GLN A 123 -1.87 -28.30 8.82
CA GLN A 123 -1.57 -28.82 10.15
C GLN A 123 -0.95 -27.71 11.00
N ILE A 124 -1.47 -27.54 12.22
CA ILE A 124 -0.92 -26.62 13.19
C ILE A 124 0.43 -27.18 13.65
N PRO A 125 1.54 -26.43 13.53
CA PRO A 125 2.84 -26.91 13.97
C PRO A 125 2.85 -27.07 15.50
N ARG A 126 3.45 -28.14 16.02
CA ARG A 126 3.56 -28.38 17.48
C ARG A 126 4.52 -27.41 18.16
N GLU A 127 5.61 -27.08 17.48
CA GLU A 127 6.62 -26.15 17.95
C GLU A 127 6.80 -25.02 16.95
N VAL A 128 7.07 -23.83 17.47
CA VAL A 128 7.33 -22.62 16.69
C VAL A 128 8.50 -21.86 17.27
N LEU A 129 9.26 -21.21 16.40
CA LEU A 129 10.28 -20.26 16.80
C LEU A 129 9.59 -18.94 17.17
N MET A 130 9.64 -18.55 18.44
CA MET A 130 8.92 -17.41 19.00
C MET A 130 9.86 -16.53 19.84
N ILE A 131 9.58 -15.22 19.84
CA ILE A 131 10.33 -14.25 20.66
C ILE A 131 10.22 -14.64 22.14
N ALA A 132 11.37 -14.83 22.80
CA ALA A 132 11.42 -15.09 24.23
C ALA A 132 11.19 -13.78 25.00
N ARG A 133 10.16 -13.75 25.87
CA ARG A 133 9.69 -12.50 26.51
C ARG A 133 10.72 -11.85 27.43
N GLU A 134 11.59 -12.64 28.08
CA GLU A 134 12.52 -12.20 29.12
C GLU A 134 13.40 -11.00 28.73
N HIS A 135 13.67 -10.78 27.43
CA HIS A 135 14.47 -9.66 26.93
C HIS A 135 13.86 -8.98 25.68
N ALA A 136 12.62 -9.33 25.34
CA ALA A 136 12.00 -8.90 24.08
C ALA A 136 11.84 -7.38 24.03
N ASP A 137 11.35 -6.76 25.11
CA ASP A 137 10.93 -5.37 25.11
C ASP A 137 12.10 -4.42 24.80
N TRP A 138 13.22 -4.60 25.51
CA TRP A 138 14.42 -3.79 25.30
C TRP A 138 15.02 -4.01 23.91
N ALA A 139 15.09 -5.27 23.44
CA ALA A 139 15.57 -5.57 22.10
C ALA A 139 14.70 -4.91 21.01
N MET A 140 13.37 -4.93 21.16
CA MET A 140 12.45 -4.27 20.23
C MET A 140 12.61 -2.74 20.24
N LEU A 141 12.82 -2.13 21.41
CA LEU A 141 13.13 -0.69 21.50
C LEU A 141 14.44 -0.36 20.76
N MET A 142 15.48 -1.17 20.96
CA MET A 142 16.77 -0.99 20.28
C MET A 142 16.65 -1.12 18.75
N PHE A 143 15.73 -1.95 18.26
CA PHE A 143 15.45 -2.02 16.83
C PHE A 143 14.85 -0.73 16.27
N ILE A 144 13.94 -0.08 17.01
CA ILE A 144 13.39 1.23 16.61
C ILE A 144 14.50 2.29 16.68
N VAL A 145 15.31 2.28 17.76
CA VAL A 145 16.47 3.18 17.91
C VAL A 145 17.45 3.02 16.73
N SER A 146 17.69 1.80 16.25
CA SER A 146 18.59 1.58 15.11
C SER A 146 18.13 2.26 13.82
N ALA A 147 16.81 2.32 13.56
CA ALA A 147 16.25 3.04 12.42
C ALA A 147 16.31 4.56 12.62
N ILE A 148 16.02 5.05 13.83
CA ILE A 148 16.18 6.47 14.19
C ILE A 148 17.62 6.93 13.96
N LEU A 149 18.61 6.18 14.48
CA LEU A 149 20.02 6.50 14.30
C LEU A 149 20.43 6.49 12.82
N PHE A 150 19.88 5.56 12.04
CA PHE A 150 20.08 5.54 10.59
C PHE A 150 19.51 6.77 9.90
N ASP A 151 18.28 7.17 10.23
CA ASP A 151 17.62 8.36 9.67
C ASP A 151 18.35 9.65 10.09
N MET A 152 18.78 9.74 11.35
CA MET A 152 19.60 10.84 11.85
C MET A 152 20.95 10.91 11.14
N ASN A 153 21.58 9.76 10.88
CA ASN A 153 22.81 9.70 10.09
C ASN A 153 22.60 10.16 8.65
N ALA A 154 21.45 9.85 8.04
CA ALA A 154 21.12 10.30 6.70
C ALA A 154 21.04 11.84 6.63
N ILE A 155 20.54 12.50 7.68
CA ILE A 155 20.47 13.96 7.80
C ILE A 155 21.84 14.56 8.18
N GLY A 156 22.46 14.04 9.23
CA GLY A 156 23.67 14.60 9.84
C GLY A 156 24.98 14.24 9.12
N GLY A 157 24.98 13.21 8.28
CA GLY A 157 26.17 12.78 7.53
C GLY A 157 27.32 12.27 8.41
N TRP A 158 27.05 11.79 9.62
CA TRP A 158 28.06 11.43 10.62
C TRP A 158 28.96 10.26 10.19
N VAL A 159 28.35 9.26 9.56
CA VAL A 159 28.99 8.02 9.12
C VAL A 159 28.76 7.86 7.63
N GLN A 160 29.86 7.82 6.89
CA GLN A 160 29.86 7.41 5.49
C GLN A 160 30.03 5.89 5.42
N PHE A 161 29.03 5.23 4.84
CA PHE A 161 29.08 3.79 4.66
C PHE A 161 29.98 3.46 3.44
N PRO A 162 31.01 2.62 3.59
CA PRO A 162 31.91 2.31 2.49
C PRO A 162 31.18 1.56 1.37
N GLY A 163 31.49 1.93 0.13
CA GLY A 163 30.85 1.38 -1.06
C GLY A 163 29.33 1.62 -1.06
N ASN A 164 28.58 0.69 -1.65
CA ASN A 164 27.12 0.76 -1.73
C ASN A 164 26.42 -0.01 -0.60
N THR A 165 26.96 -0.01 0.62
CA THR A 165 26.40 -0.77 1.78
C THR A 165 25.19 -0.08 2.43
N MET A 166 25.03 1.23 2.23
CA MET A 166 23.91 2.04 2.76
C MET A 166 22.52 1.43 2.55
N PRO A 167 22.13 0.91 1.36
CA PRO A 167 20.80 0.32 1.16
C PRO A 167 20.58 -0.99 1.95
N VAL A 168 21.65 -1.75 2.23
CA VAL A 168 21.58 -2.97 3.03
C VAL A 168 21.33 -2.60 4.48
N VAL A 169 22.09 -1.64 5.02
CA VAL A 169 21.90 -1.12 6.38
C VAL A 169 20.50 -0.55 6.53
N ARG A 170 20.07 0.30 5.59
CA ARG A 170 18.70 0.86 5.55
C ARG A 170 17.63 -0.21 5.63
N SER A 171 17.76 -1.27 4.82
CA SER A 171 16.75 -2.31 4.80
C SER A 171 16.77 -3.18 6.05
N LEU A 172 17.96 -3.42 6.63
CA LEU A 172 18.09 -4.16 7.87
C LEU A 172 17.44 -3.37 9.03
N THR A 173 17.86 -2.12 9.25
CA THR A 173 17.29 -1.27 10.31
C THR A 173 15.80 -1.05 10.12
N GLY A 174 15.33 -0.84 8.88
CA GLY A 174 13.91 -0.72 8.57
C GLY A 174 13.09 -1.98 8.89
N SER A 175 13.62 -3.17 8.62
CA SER A 175 12.94 -4.45 8.91
C SER A 175 12.91 -4.74 10.41
N LEU A 176 14.01 -4.47 11.10
CA LEU A 176 14.11 -4.59 12.56
C LEU A 176 13.15 -3.62 13.24
N SER A 177 13.16 -2.34 12.84
CA SER A 177 12.22 -1.33 13.32
C SER A 177 10.78 -1.77 13.10
N SER A 178 10.43 -2.23 11.89
CA SER A 178 9.08 -2.72 11.58
C SER A 178 8.64 -3.85 12.51
N MET A 179 9.55 -4.79 12.83
CA MET A 179 9.29 -5.83 13.83
C MET A 179 9.12 -5.25 15.24
N GLY A 180 10.00 -4.35 15.67
CA GLY A 180 9.93 -3.70 16.98
C GLY A 180 8.65 -2.90 17.18
N VAL A 181 8.28 -2.10 16.18
CA VAL A 181 7.04 -1.30 16.15
C VAL A 181 5.82 -2.21 16.30
N PHE A 182 5.75 -3.27 15.50
CA PHE A 182 4.62 -4.19 15.54
C PHE A 182 4.52 -4.94 16.88
N VAL A 183 5.62 -5.55 17.33
CA VAL A 183 5.63 -6.41 18.53
C VAL A 183 5.33 -5.59 19.79
N LEU A 184 5.93 -4.41 19.95
CA LEU A 184 5.63 -3.52 21.08
C LEU A 184 4.22 -2.96 21.00
N GLY A 185 3.72 -2.60 19.81
CA GLY A 185 2.31 -2.24 19.62
C GLY A 185 1.36 -3.36 20.08
N PHE A 186 1.69 -4.61 19.73
CA PHE A 186 0.94 -5.79 20.17
C PHE A 186 0.99 -6.00 21.68
N TYR A 187 2.17 -5.89 22.30
CA TYR A 187 2.31 -5.99 23.76
C TYR A 187 1.60 -4.85 24.50
N MET A 188 1.64 -3.63 23.96
CA MET A 188 0.89 -2.49 24.49
C MET A 188 -0.62 -2.78 24.46
N GLY A 189 -1.15 -3.28 23.34
CA GLY A 189 -2.56 -3.65 23.22
C GLY A 189 -2.98 -4.75 24.18
N ARG A 190 -2.07 -5.69 24.51
CA ARG A 190 -2.28 -6.76 25.49
C ARG A 190 -2.12 -6.31 26.96
N GLY A 191 -1.66 -5.09 27.22
CA GLY A 191 -1.33 -4.63 28.57
C GLY A 191 -0.09 -5.31 29.16
N PHE A 192 0.83 -5.78 28.31
CA PHE A 192 2.04 -6.50 28.74
C PHE A 192 3.24 -5.60 29.03
N LEU A 193 3.20 -4.34 28.60
CA LEU A 193 4.27 -3.37 28.78
C LEU A 193 4.06 -2.55 30.06
N ASN A 194 5.15 -2.22 30.75
CA ASN A 194 5.10 -1.27 31.86
C ASN A 194 4.97 0.19 31.35
N PRO A 195 4.52 1.14 32.18
CA PRO A 195 4.29 2.53 31.76
C PRO A 195 5.53 3.21 31.16
N ARG A 196 6.73 2.94 31.69
CA ARG A 196 7.99 3.51 31.18
C ARG A 196 8.29 3.03 29.76
N THR A 197 8.07 1.75 29.50
CA THR A 197 8.27 1.13 28.18
C THR A 197 7.22 1.62 27.19
N ILE A 198 5.97 1.83 27.64
CA ILE A 198 4.93 2.46 26.82
C ILE A 198 5.35 3.88 26.42
N SER A 199 5.77 4.71 27.37
CA SER A 199 6.23 6.07 27.07
C SER A 199 7.44 6.08 26.13
N ALA A 200 8.44 5.21 26.37
CA ALA A 200 9.60 5.08 25.49
C ALA A 200 9.21 4.62 24.08
N TYR A 201 8.34 3.61 23.97
CA TYR A 201 7.82 3.12 22.70
C TYR A 201 7.10 4.22 21.92
N LEU A 202 6.15 4.93 22.54
CA LEU A 202 5.40 6.00 21.89
C LEU A 202 6.32 7.16 21.47
N ALA A 203 7.29 7.53 22.29
CA ALA A 203 8.27 8.56 21.97
C ALA A 203 9.14 8.15 20.77
N LEU A 204 9.67 6.92 20.76
CA LEU A 204 10.50 6.42 19.67
C LEU A 204 9.73 6.26 18.36
N VAL A 205 8.51 5.71 18.39
CA VAL A 205 7.67 5.63 17.19
C VAL A 205 7.35 7.01 16.64
N SER A 206 6.99 7.97 17.51
CA SER A 206 6.72 9.35 17.09
C SER A 206 7.96 9.99 16.45
N LEU A 207 9.13 9.83 17.07
CA LEU A 207 10.38 10.35 16.52
C LEU A 207 10.74 9.68 15.18
N HIS A 208 10.58 8.36 15.07
CA HIS A 208 10.83 7.63 13.82
C HIS A 208 9.87 8.08 12.69
N VAL A 209 8.60 8.33 13.01
CA VAL A 209 7.61 8.88 12.07
C VAL A 209 8.01 10.29 11.63
N LEU A 210 8.38 11.17 12.56
CA LEU A 210 8.85 12.52 12.25
C LEU A 210 10.09 12.49 11.36
N LEU A 211 11.11 11.72 11.71
CA LEU A 211 12.31 11.59 10.89
C LEU A 211 12.00 11.02 9.50
N SER A 212 11.09 10.05 9.39
CA SER A 212 10.65 9.53 8.08
C SER A 212 10.02 10.62 7.19
N CYS A 213 9.29 11.57 7.78
CA CYS A 213 8.69 12.69 7.07
C CYS A 213 9.71 13.70 6.50
N THR A 214 10.94 13.77 7.02
CA THR A 214 11.99 14.71 6.54
C THR A 214 12.41 14.46 5.09
N SER A 215 12.10 13.27 4.55
CA SER A 215 12.26 12.97 3.13
C SER A 215 11.27 13.71 2.22
N LEU A 216 10.26 14.40 2.78
CA LEU A 216 9.11 14.97 2.07
C LEU A 216 8.30 13.94 1.26
N MET A 217 8.53 12.66 1.53
CA MET A 217 7.79 11.52 0.99
C MET A 217 6.92 10.90 2.09
N LEU A 218 5.75 11.49 2.39
CA LEU A 218 4.86 11.03 3.48
C LEU A 218 4.53 9.52 3.41
N ALA A 219 4.59 8.91 2.22
CA ALA A 219 4.47 7.47 2.01
C ALA A 219 5.36 6.63 2.97
N SER A 220 6.56 7.12 3.32
CA SER A 220 7.49 6.44 4.22
C SER A 220 6.96 6.35 5.66
N ALA A 221 6.31 7.41 6.14
CA ALA A 221 5.78 7.53 7.49
C ALA A 221 4.54 6.67 7.74
N PHE A 222 3.77 6.32 6.69
CA PHE A 222 2.58 5.47 6.84
C PHE A 222 2.89 4.07 7.34
N THR A 223 4.06 3.51 7.01
CA THR A 223 4.39 2.12 7.37
C THR A 223 4.53 1.93 8.89
N PRO A 224 5.36 2.69 9.61
CA PRO A 224 5.45 2.55 11.07
C PRO A 224 4.12 2.89 11.76
N VAL A 225 3.36 3.88 11.29
CA VAL A 225 2.02 4.19 11.83
C VAL A 225 1.06 3.01 11.67
N ALA A 226 0.98 2.45 10.46
CA ALA A 226 0.11 1.32 10.16
C ALA A 226 0.49 0.07 10.97
N LEU A 227 1.78 -0.21 11.14
CA LEU A 227 2.26 -1.33 11.95
C LEU A 227 1.99 -1.14 13.44
N ALA A 228 2.14 0.09 13.96
CA ALA A 228 1.82 0.41 15.35
C ALA A 228 0.33 0.21 15.64
N PHE A 229 -0.55 0.72 14.77
CA PHE A 229 -1.99 0.50 14.88
C PHE A 229 -2.37 -0.95 14.72
N LEU A 230 -1.83 -1.64 13.72
CA LEU A 230 -2.12 -3.06 13.51
C LEU A 230 -1.69 -3.90 14.71
N GLY A 231 -0.48 -3.68 15.23
CA GLY A 231 0.00 -4.32 16.45
C GLY A 231 -0.96 -4.09 17.61
N TYR A 232 -1.31 -2.82 17.90
CA TYR A 232 -2.22 -2.47 18.98
C TYR A 232 -3.62 -3.09 18.83
N VAL A 233 -4.22 -3.00 17.64
CA VAL A 233 -5.55 -3.56 17.35
C VAL A 233 -5.54 -5.07 17.53
N LEU A 234 -4.52 -5.76 17.03
CA LEU A 234 -4.37 -7.20 17.22
C LEU A 234 -4.11 -7.60 18.68
N GLY A 235 -3.47 -6.73 19.45
CA GLY A 235 -3.20 -6.95 20.86
C GLY A 235 -4.43 -6.74 21.74
N SER A 236 -5.16 -5.65 21.50
CA SER A 236 -6.27 -5.18 22.33
C SER A 236 -7.66 -5.64 21.87
N ASN A 237 -7.78 -6.07 20.60
CA ASN A 237 -9.04 -6.26 19.89
C ASN A 237 -9.93 -5.00 19.85
N LYS A 238 -9.33 -3.80 20.00
CA LYS A 238 -10.02 -2.51 20.02
C LYS A 238 -9.41 -1.56 19.00
N MET A 239 -10.24 -0.73 18.37
CA MET A 239 -9.78 0.32 17.45
C MET A 239 -9.34 1.57 18.25
N PRO A 240 -8.11 2.08 18.06
CA PRO A 240 -7.62 3.27 18.73
C PRO A 240 -8.08 4.55 18.00
N TRP A 241 -9.39 4.80 17.99
CA TRP A 241 -10.01 5.88 17.20
C TRP A 241 -9.40 7.26 17.41
N THR A 242 -9.10 7.64 18.66
CA THR A 242 -8.48 8.93 18.98
C THR A 242 -7.11 9.10 18.33
N MET A 243 -6.28 8.05 18.37
CA MET A 243 -4.94 8.10 17.76
C MET A 243 -5.02 8.07 16.23
N MET A 244 -5.98 7.33 15.67
CA MET A 244 -6.23 7.32 14.22
C MET A 244 -6.69 8.70 13.72
N LEU A 245 -7.61 9.34 14.44
CA LEU A 245 -8.07 10.70 14.12
C LEU A 245 -6.93 11.71 14.22
N LEU A 246 -6.12 11.65 15.29
CA LEU A 246 -4.96 12.51 15.46
C LEU A 246 -3.97 12.34 14.30
N ALA A 247 -3.60 11.09 13.98
CA ALA A 247 -2.70 10.80 12.87
C ALA A 247 -3.28 11.29 11.53
N PHE A 248 -4.58 11.13 11.30
CA PHE A 248 -5.26 11.63 10.10
C PHE A 248 -5.18 13.16 9.98
N VAL A 249 -5.47 13.89 11.06
CA VAL A 249 -5.38 15.36 11.08
C VAL A 249 -3.95 15.82 10.84
N THR A 250 -2.96 15.22 11.53
CA THR A 250 -1.54 15.57 11.35
C THR A 250 -1.06 15.29 9.93
N ILE A 251 -1.36 14.10 9.38
CA ILE A 251 -0.95 13.74 8.02
C ILE A 251 -1.62 14.66 7.00
N SER A 252 -2.90 14.99 7.17
CA SER A 252 -3.61 15.92 6.27
C SER A 252 -2.98 17.31 6.27
N MET A 253 -2.64 17.83 7.45
CA MET A 253 -1.92 19.10 7.61
C MET A 253 -0.57 19.10 6.88
N LEU A 254 0.25 18.07 7.11
CA LEU A 254 1.55 17.92 6.43
C LEU A 254 1.40 17.66 4.93
N HIS A 255 0.31 17.02 4.52
CA HIS A 255 0.04 16.78 3.10
C HIS A 255 -0.25 18.08 2.37
N ALA A 256 -1.03 18.98 2.97
CA ALA A 256 -1.38 20.28 2.41
C ALA A 256 -0.15 21.17 2.16
N GLY A 257 0.77 21.28 3.13
CA GLY A 257 1.98 22.11 2.97
C GLY A 257 3.16 21.41 2.28
N LYS A 258 2.95 20.22 1.71
CA LYS A 258 4.04 19.37 1.16
C LYS A 258 4.71 20.00 -0.05
N TRP A 259 3.96 20.74 -0.86
CA TRP A 259 4.42 21.31 -2.12
C TRP A 259 5.45 22.42 -1.89
N GLU A 260 5.11 23.38 -1.02
CA GLU A 260 5.96 24.51 -0.63
C GLU A 260 7.28 24.01 -0.02
N MET A 261 7.18 22.99 0.83
CA MET A 261 8.37 22.37 1.43
C MET A 261 9.26 21.70 0.38
N ARG A 262 8.69 21.04 -0.64
CA ARG A 262 9.49 20.45 -1.72
C ARG A 262 10.19 21.52 -2.56
N GLN A 263 9.52 22.61 -2.89
CA GLN A 263 10.14 23.70 -3.64
C GLN A 263 11.34 24.31 -2.91
N ARG A 264 11.27 24.39 -1.57
CA ARG A 264 12.34 24.97 -0.76
C ARG A 264 13.50 24.01 -0.48
N TYR A 265 13.19 22.75 -0.15
CA TYR A 265 14.19 21.80 0.36
C TYR A 265 14.65 20.76 -0.67
N TRP A 266 14.00 20.64 -1.84
CA TRP A 266 14.55 19.88 -2.96
C TRP A 266 15.21 20.82 -3.97
N ALA A 267 16.50 20.62 -4.22
CA ALA A 267 17.20 21.28 -5.32
C ALA A 267 16.63 20.82 -6.68
N GLU A 268 16.70 21.69 -7.70
CA GLU A 268 16.36 21.32 -9.08
C GLU A 268 17.06 20.00 -9.48
N GLY A 269 16.26 18.97 -9.74
CA GLY A 269 16.75 17.65 -10.17
C GLY A 269 17.21 16.68 -9.08
N THR A 270 17.03 16.99 -7.78
CA THR A 270 17.39 16.06 -6.69
C THR A 270 16.27 15.87 -5.67
N GLN A 271 15.77 14.63 -5.53
CA GLN A 271 14.80 14.24 -4.49
C GLN A 271 15.43 14.08 -3.08
N SER A 272 16.64 14.60 -2.86
CA SER A 272 17.36 14.45 -1.59
C SER A 272 17.46 15.78 -0.85
N THR A 273 16.90 15.81 0.36
CA THR A 273 17.11 16.87 1.36
C THR A 273 18.55 16.88 1.94
N THR A 274 19.43 16.00 1.43
CA THR A 274 20.73 15.67 2.05
C THR A 274 21.94 15.80 1.13
N GLY A 275 21.83 16.44 -0.04
CA GLY A 275 23.03 16.69 -0.87
C GLY A 275 22.78 17.19 -2.28
N GLY A 276 22.49 18.47 -2.42
CA GLY A 276 22.63 19.23 -3.67
C GLY A 276 23.07 20.66 -3.32
N GLU A 277 23.84 21.31 -4.18
CA GLU A 277 24.37 22.67 -3.95
C GLU A 277 23.28 23.77 -4.00
N ALA A 278 22.03 23.44 -4.35
CA ALA A 278 20.95 24.40 -4.58
C ALA A 278 19.77 24.34 -3.58
N GLY A 279 19.72 23.37 -2.65
CA GLY A 279 18.64 23.23 -1.67
C GLY A 279 19.12 23.52 -0.23
N GLU A 280 18.26 24.10 0.61
CA GLU A 280 18.62 24.39 2.00
C GLU A 280 18.93 23.08 2.75
N ARG A 281 20.17 22.92 3.24
CA ARG A 281 20.60 21.69 3.93
C ARG A 281 19.93 21.60 5.29
N LEU A 282 19.08 20.58 5.47
CA LEU A 282 18.43 20.32 6.75
C LEU A 282 19.47 19.83 7.78
N SER A 283 19.60 20.55 8.90
CA SER A 283 20.36 20.09 10.07
C SER A 283 19.45 19.48 11.12
N LEU A 284 19.98 18.60 11.97
CA LEU A 284 19.20 17.98 13.06
C LEU A 284 18.66 19.00 14.05
N LEU A 285 19.42 20.07 14.33
CA LEU A 285 18.98 21.17 15.18
C LEU A 285 17.93 22.05 14.49
N GLY A 286 17.87 22.04 13.15
CA GLY A 286 16.86 22.74 12.35
C GLY A 286 15.52 22.01 12.24
N LEU A 287 15.40 20.77 12.74
CA LEU A 287 14.15 20.00 12.65
C LEU A 287 12.92 20.72 13.26
N PRO A 288 13.00 21.39 14.44
CA PRO A 288 11.86 22.12 14.96
C PRO A 288 11.38 23.24 14.03
N GLN A 289 12.32 24.00 13.46
CA GLN A 289 12.01 25.06 12.49
C GLN A 289 11.40 24.47 11.21
N PHE A 290 11.99 23.41 10.68
CA PHE A 290 11.49 22.71 9.49
C PHE A 290 10.03 22.27 9.65
N PHE A 291 9.66 21.67 10.79
CA PHE A 291 8.28 21.27 11.04
C PHE A 291 7.35 22.44 11.34
N ALA A 292 7.84 23.50 11.99
CA ALA A 292 7.05 24.72 12.21
C ALA A 292 6.70 25.39 10.88
N GLU A 293 7.64 25.46 9.94
CA GLU A 293 7.41 25.96 8.58
C GLU A 293 6.40 25.08 7.84
N TRP A 294 6.57 23.75 7.88
CA TRP A 294 5.67 22.83 7.19
C TRP A 294 4.24 22.91 7.71
N VAL A 295 4.06 22.95 9.03
CA VAL A 295 2.74 23.15 9.65
C VAL A 295 2.19 24.52 9.31
N GLY A 296 3.03 25.56 9.23
CA GLY A 296 2.64 26.90 8.78
C GLY A 296 2.07 26.90 7.37
N TYR A 297 2.74 26.27 6.40
CA TYR A 297 2.24 26.11 5.03
C TYR A 297 0.93 25.31 5.00
N GLY A 298 0.88 24.18 5.71
CA GLY A 298 -0.34 23.36 5.78
C GLY A 298 -1.52 24.09 6.40
N ALA A 299 -1.29 24.89 7.44
CA ALA A 299 -2.33 25.64 8.13
C ALA A 299 -2.80 26.83 7.30
N ALA A 300 -1.91 27.49 6.56
CA ALA A 300 -2.29 28.54 5.62
C ALA A 300 -3.18 27.99 4.50
N GLU A 301 -2.82 26.82 3.95
CA GLU A 301 -3.59 26.17 2.89
C GLU A 301 -4.96 25.68 3.39
N LEU A 302 -5.03 25.11 4.60
CA LEU A 302 -6.29 24.64 5.20
C LEU A 302 -7.15 25.76 5.83
N GLY A 303 -6.53 26.85 6.28
CA GLY A 303 -7.15 27.94 7.06
C GLY A 303 -7.68 29.11 6.22
N GLY A 304 -7.34 29.19 4.93
CA GLY A 304 -8.04 30.06 4.00
C GLY A 304 -9.51 29.63 3.92
N VAL A 305 -10.45 30.48 4.31
CA VAL A 305 -11.90 30.21 4.46
C VAL A 305 -12.62 29.78 3.16
N THR A 306 -11.89 29.64 2.07
CA THR A 306 -12.36 28.99 0.85
C THR A 306 -11.52 27.76 0.45
N GLY A 307 -10.28 27.56 0.89
CA GLY A 307 -9.30 26.59 0.36
C GLY A 307 -9.67 25.10 0.38
N ALA A 308 -10.49 24.65 1.34
CA ALA A 308 -10.95 23.24 1.35
C ALA A 308 -11.97 22.92 0.23
N PHE A 309 -12.60 23.94 -0.37
CA PHE A 309 -13.57 23.83 -1.47
C PHE A 309 -13.37 24.88 -2.58
N ALA A 310 -12.32 25.69 -2.50
CA ALA A 310 -11.95 26.66 -3.51
C ALA A 310 -11.36 25.85 -4.65
N LYS A 311 -11.96 26.02 -5.83
CA LYS A 311 -11.33 25.70 -7.11
C LYS A 311 -10.00 26.48 -7.20
N LYS A 312 -8.92 25.98 -6.59
CA LYS A 312 -7.61 26.03 -7.24
C LYS A 312 -7.77 25.20 -8.53
N PRO A 313 -7.18 25.61 -9.66
CA PRO A 313 -7.17 24.76 -10.85
C PRO A 313 -6.65 23.39 -10.41
N ILE A 314 -7.47 22.37 -10.65
CA ILE A 314 -7.18 20.97 -10.31
C ILE A 314 -6.12 20.47 -11.29
N GLU A 315 -4.96 21.13 -11.34
CA GLU A 315 -3.88 20.84 -12.27
C GLU A 315 -2.66 20.29 -11.54
N ASP A 316 -2.39 20.73 -10.29
CA ASP A 316 -1.18 20.29 -9.55
C ASP A 316 -1.45 19.48 -8.26
N ASP A 317 -2.49 19.72 -7.46
CA ASP A 317 -2.67 18.99 -6.19
C ASP A 317 -3.23 17.56 -6.32
N ALA A 318 -3.85 17.25 -7.45
CA ALA A 318 -4.13 15.87 -7.80
C ALA A 318 -2.81 15.06 -7.87
N GLN A 319 -1.67 15.66 -8.17
CA GLN A 319 -0.46 14.91 -8.47
C GLN A 319 0.05 14.01 -7.34
N SER A 320 -0.27 14.14 -6.05
CA SER A 320 0.40 13.30 -5.02
C SER A 320 -0.30 11.96 -4.68
N VAL A 321 -1.64 11.92 -4.77
CA VAL A 321 -2.41 10.66 -4.74
C VAL A 321 -2.56 10.13 -6.17
N PHE A 322 -2.61 11.03 -7.17
CA PHE A 322 -2.63 10.71 -8.59
C PHE A 322 -1.25 10.53 -9.22
N GLU A 323 -0.15 10.72 -8.49
CA GLU A 323 1.18 10.18 -8.83
C GLU A 323 1.07 8.65 -9.01
N ARG A 324 0.05 8.03 -8.40
CA ARG A 324 -0.33 6.62 -8.57
C ARG A 324 -1.26 6.33 -9.75
N ALA A 325 -1.87 7.35 -10.37
CA ALA A 325 -2.35 7.25 -11.75
C ALA A 325 -1.22 6.91 -12.73
N GLY A 326 0.03 7.05 -12.27
CA GLY A 326 1.21 6.49 -12.90
C GLY A 326 1.05 5.02 -13.30
N ILE A 327 0.50 4.11 -12.48
CA ILE A 327 0.54 2.67 -12.84
C ILE A 327 -0.39 2.35 -14.02
N LEU A 328 -1.64 2.83 -14.00
CA LEU A 328 -2.53 2.64 -15.15
C LEU A 328 -1.98 3.37 -16.38
N HIS A 329 -1.56 4.62 -16.23
CA HIS A 329 -0.98 5.38 -17.33
C HIS A 329 0.25 4.67 -17.94
N MET A 330 1.15 4.15 -17.11
CA MET A 330 2.31 3.38 -17.55
C MET A 330 1.89 2.10 -18.30
N LEU A 331 0.86 1.38 -17.81
CA LEU A 331 0.30 0.24 -18.55
C LEU A 331 -0.23 0.65 -19.93
N LEU A 332 -0.96 1.76 -20.03
CA LEU A 332 -1.49 2.26 -21.30
C LEU A 332 -0.38 2.68 -22.26
N ILE A 333 0.69 3.33 -21.78
CA ILE A 333 1.89 3.62 -22.58
C ILE A 333 2.48 2.32 -23.13
N VAL A 334 2.63 1.27 -22.29
CA VAL A 334 3.13 -0.03 -22.75
C VAL A 334 2.23 -0.60 -23.85
N GLN A 335 0.92 -0.64 -23.62
CA GLN A 335 -0.03 -1.27 -24.55
C GLN A 335 -0.17 -0.52 -25.87
N LYS A 336 -0.07 0.82 -25.85
CA LYS A 336 -0.11 1.66 -27.05
C LYS A 336 1.09 1.41 -27.96
N ASN A 337 2.26 1.16 -27.37
CA ASN A 337 3.51 1.04 -28.10
C ASN A 337 3.92 -0.41 -28.40
N THR A 338 3.49 -1.38 -27.60
CA THR A 338 3.90 -2.79 -27.70
C THR A 338 2.74 -3.70 -28.15
N PRO A 339 2.92 -4.59 -29.14
CA PRO A 339 4.19 -5.01 -29.74
C PRO A 339 4.62 -4.29 -31.03
N GLN A 340 3.79 -3.39 -31.59
CA GLN A 340 3.98 -2.90 -32.96
C GLN A 340 5.16 -1.93 -33.10
N GLN A 341 5.28 -0.94 -32.20
CA GLN A 341 6.36 0.05 -32.24
C GLN A 341 7.57 -0.43 -31.43
N ILE A 342 7.30 -1.05 -30.29
CA ILE A 342 8.28 -1.59 -29.36
C ILE A 342 8.02 -3.09 -29.24
N PRO A 343 8.96 -3.96 -29.65
CA PRO A 343 8.76 -5.40 -29.50
C PRO A 343 8.83 -5.79 -28.02
N TYR A 344 8.24 -6.94 -27.70
CA TYR A 344 8.29 -7.49 -26.35
C TYR A 344 9.72 -7.64 -25.81
N LEU A 345 9.93 -7.21 -24.57
CA LEU A 345 11.24 -7.23 -23.90
C LEU A 345 11.74 -8.64 -23.57
N SER A 346 10.89 -9.66 -23.69
CA SER A 346 11.27 -11.08 -23.61
C SER A 346 12.00 -11.44 -22.30
N GLY A 347 11.61 -10.83 -21.18
CA GLY A 347 12.20 -11.08 -19.86
C GLY A 347 13.44 -10.22 -19.54
N ALA A 348 13.78 -9.23 -20.36
CA ALA A 348 14.94 -8.37 -20.13
C ALA A 348 14.89 -7.67 -18.76
N THR A 349 13.70 -7.27 -18.28
CA THR A 349 13.56 -6.63 -16.97
C THR A 349 13.70 -7.61 -15.81
N TYR A 350 13.47 -8.90 -16.04
CA TYR A 350 13.60 -9.97 -15.03
C TYR A 350 15.03 -10.54 -14.93
N THR A 351 15.82 -10.41 -15.99
CA THR A 351 17.19 -10.93 -16.08
C THR A 351 18.11 -10.46 -14.93
N PRO A 352 18.05 -9.19 -14.46
CA PRO A 352 18.92 -8.73 -13.37
C PRO A 352 18.58 -9.30 -11.99
N ILE A 353 17.39 -9.88 -11.77
CA ILE A 353 16.88 -10.24 -10.44
C ILE A 353 17.83 -11.16 -9.65
N PRO A 354 18.37 -12.26 -10.20
CA PRO A 354 19.26 -13.13 -9.44
C PRO A 354 20.52 -12.41 -8.94
N ARG A 355 21.11 -11.55 -9.78
CA ARG A 355 22.28 -10.74 -9.40
C ARG A 355 21.92 -9.70 -8.32
N LEU A 356 20.69 -9.20 -8.31
CA LEU A 356 20.20 -8.28 -7.28
C LEU A 356 20.04 -8.94 -5.90
N LEU A 357 19.99 -10.27 -5.80
CA LEU A 357 19.95 -10.99 -4.53
C LEU A 357 21.33 -11.20 -3.90
N ILE A 358 22.41 -11.09 -4.70
CA ILE A 358 23.78 -11.25 -4.22
C ILE A 358 24.16 -10.02 -3.35
N PRO A 359 24.60 -10.20 -2.09
CA PRO A 359 25.10 -9.10 -1.27
C PRO A 359 26.27 -8.37 -1.95
N ARG A 360 26.34 -7.04 -1.80
CA ARG A 360 27.32 -6.23 -2.53
C ARG A 360 28.77 -6.52 -2.18
N PHE A 361 29.06 -7.02 -0.97
CA PHE A 361 30.42 -7.43 -0.60
C PHE A 361 30.90 -8.69 -1.35
N LEU A 362 29.99 -9.42 -2.03
CA LEU A 362 30.33 -10.53 -2.93
C LEU A 362 30.32 -10.12 -4.41
N ASP A 363 29.68 -9.00 -4.77
CA ASP A 363 29.61 -8.47 -6.13
C ASP A 363 29.64 -6.94 -6.09
N ASP A 364 30.84 -6.39 -6.22
CA ASP A 364 31.08 -4.94 -6.24
C ASP A 364 30.45 -4.28 -7.48
N GLN A 365 30.23 -5.04 -8.55
CA GLN A 365 29.61 -4.57 -9.79
C GLN A 365 28.09 -4.77 -9.81
N LYS A 366 27.47 -5.04 -8.67
CA LYS A 366 26.02 -5.21 -8.55
C LYS A 366 25.27 -3.96 -9.06
N GLY A 367 24.35 -4.20 -9.99
CA GLY A 367 23.47 -3.19 -10.58
C GLY A 367 22.57 -2.47 -9.58
N ILE A 368 21.79 -1.52 -10.09
CA ILE A 368 20.87 -0.69 -9.30
C ILE A 368 19.59 -1.51 -9.03
N SER A 369 18.98 -1.43 -7.84
CA SER A 369 17.77 -2.22 -7.52
C SER A 369 16.56 -1.86 -8.39
N HIS A 370 16.48 -0.60 -8.83
CA HIS A 370 15.43 -0.06 -9.71
C HIS A 370 15.78 -0.19 -11.21
N VAL A 371 16.67 -1.11 -11.56
CA VAL A 371 17.12 -1.32 -12.94
C VAL A 371 15.97 -1.55 -13.92
N ALA A 372 14.94 -2.29 -13.51
CA ALA A 372 13.74 -2.53 -14.32
C ALA A 372 12.98 -1.23 -14.61
N ASN A 373 12.80 -0.37 -13.60
CA ASN A 373 12.20 0.96 -13.78
C ASN A 373 13.00 1.80 -14.78
N VAL A 374 14.33 1.81 -14.66
CA VAL A 374 15.20 2.55 -15.59
C VAL A 374 15.08 2.01 -17.01
N MET A 375 15.10 0.68 -17.19
CA MET A 375 14.96 0.07 -18.51
C MET A 375 13.62 0.47 -19.15
N LEU A 376 12.51 0.35 -18.42
CA LEU A 376 11.19 0.70 -18.94
C LEU A 376 11.07 2.20 -19.23
N SER A 377 11.51 3.07 -18.31
CA SER A 377 11.46 4.52 -18.49
C SER A 377 12.21 5.01 -19.71
N ILE A 378 13.38 4.45 -20.00
CA ILE A 378 14.15 4.81 -21.19
C ILE A 378 13.53 4.20 -22.44
N ASN A 379 13.14 2.93 -22.40
CA ASN A 379 12.64 2.20 -23.57
C ASN A 379 11.29 2.73 -24.10
N TYR A 380 10.46 3.26 -23.21
CA TYR A 380 9.18 3.89 -23.56
C TYR A 380 9.25 5.43 -23.60
N GLY A 381 10.45 6.02 -23.52
CA GLY A 381 10.65 7.46 -23.68
C GLY A 381 10.09 8.34 -22.56
N VAL A 382 9.75 7.77 -21.40
CA VAL A 382 9.25 8.52 -20.24
C VAL A 382 10.36 9.34 -19.58
N LEU A 383 11.60 8.82 -19.57
CA LEU A 383 12.77 9.54 -19.08
C LEU A 383 13.93 9.45 -20.08
N SER A 384 14.74 10.51 -20.12
CA SER A 384 16.06 10.46 -20.75
C SER A 384 17.02 9.58 -19.94
N ILE A 385 18.13 9.17 -20.55
CA ILE A 385 19.19 8.40 -19.86
C ILE A 385 19.71 9.17 -18.63
N GLU A 386 19.86 10.48 -18.76
CA GLU A 386 20.31 11.38 -17.69
C GLU A 386 19.22 11.53 -16.61
N GLY A 387 17.97 11.76 -17.02
CA GLY A 387 16.83 11.84 -16.10
C GLY A 387 16.62 10.55 -15.29
N ALA A 388 16.86 9.39 -15.89
CA ALA A 388 16.73 8.09 -15.23
C ALA A 388 17.83 7.80 -14.19
N GLN A 389 18.88 8.62 -14.10
CA GLN A 389 19.88 8.53 -13.02
C GLN A 389 19.36 9.13 -11.72
N ASN A 390 18.54 10.19 -11.81
CA ASN A 390 18.09 10.97 -10.66
C ASN A 390 16.62 10.70 -10.30
N THR A 391 15.83 10.23 -11.27
CA THR A 391 14.39 10.00 -11.12
C THR A 391 14.04 8.55 -11.44
N SER A 392 13.28 7.92 -10.54
CA SER A 392 12.68 6.60 -10.76
C SER A 392 11.17 6.76 -10.91
N VAL A 393 10.62 6.21 -12.00
CA VAL A 393 9.17 6.12 -12.22
C VAL A 393 8.70 4.70 -11.89
N GLY A 394 7.63 4.59 -11.11
CA GLY A 394 7.00 3.30 -10.80
C GLY A 394 6.13 2.82 -11.95
N TRP A 395 6.49 1.71 -12.58
CA TRP A 395 5.77 1.15 -13.73
C TRP A 395 4.59 0.24 -13.35
N GLY A 396 4.67 -0.42 -12.21
CA GLY A 396 3.73 -1.46 -11.80
C GLY A 396 4.05 -2.83 -12.41
N LEU A 397 3.73 -3.88 -11.64
CA LEU A 397 3.97 -5.28 -12.04
C LEU A 397 3.16 -5.70 -13.29
N VAL A 398 1.96 -5.12 -13.49
CA VAL A 398 1.10 -5.41 -14.65
C VAL A 398 1.72 -4.86 -15.93
N ALA A 399 2.17 -3.61 -15.92
CA ALA A 399 2.81 -2.99 -17.08
C ALA A 399 4.12 -3.69 -17.43
N GLU A 400 4.95 -4.03 -16.43
CA GLU A 400 6.18 -4.79 -16.66
C GLU A 400 5.90 -6.18 -17.27
N ALA A 401 4.91 -6.90 -16.74
CA ALA A 401 4.54 -8.22 -17.25
C ALA A 401 4.07 -8.16 -18.72
N PHE A 402 3.26 -7.16 -19.06
CA PHE A 402 2.82 -6.93 -20.43
C PHE A 402 4.00 -6.53 -21.34
N ALA A 403 4.87 -5.62 -20.90
CA ALA A 403 6.03 -5.18 -21.68
C ALA A 403 6.96 -6.35 -22.04
N ASN A 404 7.05 -7.37 -21.18
CA ASN A 404 7.91 -8.53 -21.42
C ASN A 404 7.25 -9.61 -22.28
N PHE A 405 5.98 -9.96 -22.02
CA PHE A 405 5.35 -11.13 -22.64
C PHE A 405 3.84 -10.94 -22.95
N GLY A 406 3.36 -9.70 -23.01
CA GLY A 406 1.95 -9.37 -23.26
C GLY A 406 0.99 -9.97 -22.24
N TYR A 407 -0.21 -10.33 -22.69
CA TYR A 407 -1.24 -10.93 -21.83
C TYR A 407 -0.80 -12.23 -21.16
N LEU A 408 0.04 -13.04 -21.82
CA LEU A 408 0.57 -14.27 -21.22
C LEU A 408 1.47 -13.94 -20.02
N GLY A 409 2.32 -12.92 -20.15
CA GLY A 409 3.12 -12.42 -19.03
C GLY A 409 2.26 -11.99 -17.86
N VAL A 410 1.21 -11.22 -18.13
CA VAL A 410 0.25 -10.74 -17.12
C VAL A 410 -0.40 -11.91 -16.38
N LEU A 411 -0.90 -12.91 -17.12
CA LEU A 411 -1.51 -14.11 -16.56
C LEU A 411 -0.53 -14.90 -15.67
N VAL A 412 0.67 -15.19 -16.19
CA VAL A 412 1.67 -16.02 -15.50
C VAL A 412 2.23 -15.31 -14.27
N VAL A 413 2.58 -14.03 -14.38
CA VAL A 413 3.10 -13.25 -13.25
C VAL A 413 2.03 -13.11 -12.17
N GLY A 414 0.77 -12.83 -12.54
CA GLY A 414 -0.35 -12.79 -11.61
C GLY A 414 -0.52 -14.11 -10.85
N ALA A 415 -0.55 -15.23 -11.57
CA ALA A 415 -0.64 -16.56 -10.97
C ALA A 415 0.55 -16.89 -10.03
N CYS A 416 1.78 -16.60 -10.46
CA CYS A 416 2.99 -16.80 -9.65
C CYS A 416 2.97 -15.99 -8.35
N LEU A 417 2.56 -14.72 -8.40
CA LEU A 417 2.42 -13.88 -7.21
C LEU A 417 1.29 -14.37 -6.30
N GLY A 418 0.16 -14.80 -6.87
CA GLY A 418 -0.93 -15.44 -6.14
C GLY A 418 -0.47 -16.68 -5.36
N MET A 419 0.28 -17.57 -6.02
CA MET A 419 0.87 -18.76 -5.38
C MET A 419 1.87 -18.38 -4.29
N PHE A 420 2.78 -17.44 -4.57
CA PHE A 420 3.76 -16.96 -3.59
C PHE A 420 3.07 -16.40 -2.33
N HIS A 421 2.10 -15.50 -2.50
CA HIS A 421 1.34 -14.97 -1.38
C HIS A 421 0.55 -16.06 -0.65
N ALA A 422 0.01 -17.07 -1.34
CA ALA A 422 -0.64 -18.21 -0.67
C ALA A 422 0.33 -19.04 0.16
N MET A 423 1.54 -19.30 -0.34
CA MET A 423 2.58 -20.00 0.42
C MET A 423 2.88 -19.26 1.72
N VAL A 424 3.06 -17.94 1.64
CA VAL A 424 3.37 -17.09 2.81
C VAL A 424 2.16 -16.99 3.74
N THR A 425 0.95 -16.74 3.23
CA THR A 425 -0.29 -16.76 4.04
C THR A 425 -0.40 -18.06 4.83
N ARG A 426 -0.12 -19.21 4.20
CA ARG A 426 -0.13 -20.51 4.88
C ARG A 426 0.91 -20.62 5.99
N LEU A 427 2.07 -19.97 5.91
CA LEU A 427 3.05 -19.97 7.00
C LEU A 427 2.50 -19.34 8.28
N THR A 428 1.57 -18.40 8.14
CA THR A 428 0.97 -17.62 9.25
C THR A 428 -0.23 -18.32 9.91
N VAL A 429 -0.66 -19.47 9.39
CA VAL A 429 -1.83 -20.20 9.92
C VAL A 429 -1.47 -20.94 11.20
N GLY A 430 -2.25 -20.68 12.26
CA GLY A 430 -2.17 -21.41 13.52
C GLY A 430 -0.84 -21.20 14.25
N VAL A 431 -0.23 -20.01 14.12
CA VAL A 431 1.00 -19.64 14.81
C VAL A 431 0.82 -18.33 15.58
N PRO A 432 1.52 -18.15 16.72
CA PRO A 432 1.47 -16.90 17.49
C PRO A 432 1.94 -15.70 16.67
N MET A 433 1.42 -14.52 16.99
CA MET A 433 1.79 -13.27 16.30
C MET A 433 3.26 -12.87 16.51
N THR A 434 3.87 -13.35 17.59
CA THR A 434 5.29 -13.18 17.93
C THR A 434 6.18 -14.29 17.35
N SER A 435 5.62 -15.22 16.57
CA SER A 435 6.40 -16.26 15.92
C SER A 435 7.13 -15.72 14.68
N LEU A 436 8.29 -16.30 14.35
CA LEU A 436 9.05 -15.95 13.15
C LEU A 436 8.18 -15.97 11.89
N ARG A 437 7.35 -17.03 11.76
CA ARG A 437 6.48 -17.24 10.60
C ARG A 437 5.46 -16.12 10.43
N PHE A 438 4.92 -15.62 11.54
CA PHE A 438 3.96 -14.52 11.51
C PHE A 438 4.64 -13.20 11.15
N VAL A 439 5.77 -12.89 11.77
CA VAL A 439 6.53 -11.67 11.50
C VAL A 439 7.00 -11.61 10.05
N ILE A 440 7.50 -12.73 9.50
CA ILE A 440 7.85 -12.83 8.07
C ILE A 440 6.63 -12.54 7.19
N GLY A 441 5.48 -13.14 7.48
CA GLY A 441 4.25 -12.90 6.72
C GLY A 441 3.79 -11.45 6.77
N LEU A 442 3.93 -10.81 7.93
CA LEU A 442 3.60 -9.39 8.12
C LEU A 442 4.52 -8.47 7.32
N LEU A 443 5.84 -8.72 7.34
CA LEU A 443 6.79 -7.93 6.55
C LEU A 443 6.56 -8.11 5.05
N ILE A 444 6.26 -9.34 4.61
CA ILE A 444 5.97 -9.59 3.21
C ILE A 444 4.72 -8.83 2.77
N MET A 445 3.69 -8.82 3.59
CA MET A 445 2.47 -8.04 3.36
C MET A 445 2.77 -6.54 3.28
N ALA A 446 3.56 -6.00 4.21
CA ALA A 446 3.92 -4.58 4.23
C ALA A 446 4.80 -4.17 3.04
N ALA A 447 5.67 -5.06 2.56
CA ALA A 447 6.51 -4.80 1.38
C ALA A 447 5.72 -4.96 0.06
N ALA A 448 4.74 -5.87 0.01
CA ALA A 448 3.95 -6.13 -1.19
C ALA A 448 3.16 -4.89 -1.65
N THR A 449 2.77 -4.00 -0.74
CA THR A 449 2.02 -2.77 -1.08
C THR A 449 2.85 -1.67 -1.75
N LYS A 450 4.17 -1.85 -1.83
CA LYS A 450 5.13 -0.84 -2.35
C LYS A 450 5.82 -1.26 -3.66
N ALA A 451 5.33 -2.32 -4.29
CA ALA A 451 6.05 -2.99 -5.36
C ALA A 451 5.78 -2.37 -6.73
N ASP A 452 6.76 -1.63 -7.24
CA ASP A 452 6.68 -1.02 -8.58
C ASP A 452 7.05 -1.98 -9.71
N THR A 453 8.10 -2.78 -9.54
CA THR A 453 8.55 -3.78 -10.52
C THR A 453 9.00 -5.05 -9.80
N MET A 454 9.14 -6.15 -10.52
CA MET A 454 9.49 -7.45 -9.95
C MET A 454 10.87 -7.43 -9.31
N SER A 455 11.82 -6.67 -9.86
CA SER A 455 13.15 -6.51 -9.23
C SER A 455 13.05 -5.81 -7.87
N VAL A 456 12.25 -4.75 -7.78
CA VAL A 456 11.99 -4.03 -6.53
C VAL A 456 11.23 -4.92 -5.55
N PHE A 457 10.18 -5.60 -6.00
CA PHE A 457 9.43 -6.57 -5.19
C PHE A 457 10.36 -7.61 -4.58
N VAL A 458 11.05 -8.40 -5.40
CA VAL A 458 11.89 -9.51 -4.95
C VAL A 458 13.01 -9.03 -4.02
N THR A 459 13.65 -7.91 -4.34
CA THR A 459 14.72 -7.37 -3.47
C THR A 459 14.20 -6.89 -2.13
N MET A 460 13.06 -6.19 -2.09
CA MET A 460 12.44 -5.76 -0.84
C MET A 460 12.02 -6.96 0.02
N GLN A 461 11.44 -8.00 -0.59
CA GLN A 461 11.07 -9.23 0.12
C GLN A 461 12.31 -9.93 0.70
N PHE A 462 13.35 -10.09 -0.10
CA PHE A 462 14.59 -10.74 0.32
C PHE A 462 15.25 -10.01 1.49
N GLN A 463 15.39 -8.68 1.38
CA GLN A 463 16.03 -7.89 2.42
C GLN A 463 15.19 -7.89 3.72
N GLY A 464 13.85 -7.84 3.61
CA GLY A 464 12.94 -7.94 4.74
C GLY A 464 13.07 -9.27 5.50
N VAL A 465 13.07 -10.38 4.76
CA VAL A 465 13.22 -11.73 5.33
C VAL A 465 14.61 -11.91 5.94
N LEU A 466 15.66 -11.43 5.29
CA LEU A 466 17.03 -11.55 5.79
C LEU A 466 17.19 -10.85 7.14
N GLY A 467 16.69 -9.62 7.28
CA GLY A 467 16.83 -8.86 8.52
C GLY A 467 16.16 -9.54 9.73
N VAL A 468 14.95 -10.03 9.54
CA VAL A 468 14.25 -10.78 10.60
C VAL A 468 14.85 -12.15 10.85
N SER A 469 15.36 -12.82 9.81
CA SER A 469 16.04 -14.10 9.98
C SER A 469 17.28 -13.95 10.86
N VAL A 470 18.09 -12.91 10.64
CA VAL A 470 19.25 -12.61 11.49
C VAL A 470 18.82 -12.31 12.93
N ALA A 471 17.81 -11.47 13.13
CA ALA A 471 17.30 -11.18 14.48
C ALA A 471 16.76 -12.43 15.19
N SER A 472 16.14 -13.34 14.44
CA SER A 472 15.55 -14.57 14.97
C SER A 472 16.59 -15.51 15.59
N LEU A 473 17.84 -15.48 15.11
CA LEU A 473 18.94 -16.28 15.65
C LEU A 473 19.28 -15.91 17.10
N PHE A 474 19.05 -14.65 17.48
CA PHE A 474 19.42 -14.14 18.81
C PHE A 474 18.23 -14.01 19.75
N LEU A 475 17.05 -13.68 19.23
CA LEU A 475 15.89 -13.30 20.05
C LEU A 475 14.80 -14.36 20.16
N MET A 476 14.79 -15.33 19.26
CA MET A 476 13.72 -16.32 19.22
C MET A 476 14.21 -17.68 19.70
N ARG A 477 13.36 -18.38 20.45
CA ARG A 477 13.61 -19.76 20.92
C ARG A 477 12.51 -20.68 20.42
N ARG A 478 12.82 -21.96 20.21
CA ARG A 478 11.79 -22.97 19.95
C ARG A 478 10.93 -23.11 21.19
N GLN A 479 9.63 -22.90 21.04
CA GLN A 479 8.65 -23.02 22.10
C GLN A 479 7.44 -23.83 21.60
N GLN A 480 6.72 -24.43 22.53
CA GLN A 480 5.47 -25.12 22.20
C GLN A 480 4.46 -24.11 21.66
N ASN A 481 3.77 -24.51 20.60
CA ASN A 481 2.76 -23.66 19.99
C ASN A 481 1.49 -23.70 20.84
N PRO A 482 1.04 -22.58 21.44
CA PRO A 482 -0.16 -22.56 22.27
C PRO A 482 -1.41 -23.04 21.52
N PHE A 483 -1.47 -22.83 20.19
CA PHE A 483 -2.59 -23.30 19.37
C PHE A 483 -2.58 -24.81 19.08
N ALA A 484 -1.46 -25.49 19.31
CA ALA A 484 -1.38 -26.94 19.16
C ALA A 484 -1.92 -27.65 20.41
N GLU A 485 -1.71 -27.07 21.60
CA GLU A 485 -2.22 -27.60 22.88
C GLU A 485 -3.74 -27.55 22.96
N GLU A 486 -4.39 -26.46 22.54
CA GLU A 486 -5.85 -26.35 22.52
C GLU A 486 -6.52 -27.48 21.73
N ARG A 487 -5.93 -27.90 20.59
CA ARG A 487 -6.43 -29.07 19.84
C ARG A 487 -6.11 -30.40 20.51
N GLY A 488 -4.98 -30.49 21.21
CA GLY A 488 -4.60 -31.66 22.00
C GLY A 488 -5.57 -31.89 23.16
N GLY A 489 -5.83 -30.83 23.93
CA GLY A 489 -6.75 -30.79 25.06
C GLY A 489 -8.18 -31.11 24.65
N VAL A 490 -8.72 -30.49 23.59
CA VAL A 490 -10.08 -30.81 23.09
C VAL A 490 -10.18 -32.27 22.62
N ARG A 491 -9.12 -32.85 22.03
CA ARG A 491 -9.12 -34.26 21.61
C ARG A 491 -8.94 -35.23 22.78
N GLN A 492 -8.24 -34.82 23.85
CA GLN A 492 -8.06 -35.61 25.07
C GLN A 492 -9.27 -35.52 25.99
N GLU A 493 -9.92 -34.37 26.08
CA GLU A 493 -11.18 -34.17 26.81
C GLU A 493 -12.34 -34.86 26.09
N ALA A 494 -12.35 -34.84 24.75
CA ALA A 494 -13.23 -35.69 23.95
C ALA A 494 -12.91 -37.18 24.17
N ARG A 495 -11.64 -37.61 24.18
CA ARG A 495 -11.31 -39.02 24.49
C ARG A 495 -11.60 -39.42 25.95
N GLY A 496 -11.49 -38.51 26.93
CA GLY A 496 -11.79 -38.76 28.34
C GLY A 496 -13.31 -38.79 28.61
N LYS A 497 -14.08 -37.92 27.95
CA LYS A 497 -15.55 -37.94 27.98
C LYS A 497 -16.13 -39.12 27.19
N TRP A 498 -15.54 -39.50 26.06
CA TRP A 498 -15.96 -40.67 25.30
C TRP A 498 -15.50 -42.01 25.91
N GLY A 499 -14.31 -42.06 26.53
CA GLY A 499 -13.81 -43.23 27.24
C GLY A 499 -14.56 -43.52 28.55
N SER A 500 -15.08 -42.49 29.23
CA SER A 500 -15.92 -42.65 30.43
C SER A 500 -17.42 -42.81 30.13
N ALA A 501 -17.88 -42.41 28.95
CA ALA A 501 -19.25 -42.68 28.47
C ALA A 501 -19.42 -44.14 28.01
N TYR A 502 -18.42 -44.73 27.36
CA TYR A 502 -18.46 -46.15 26.97
C TYR A 502 -18.30 -47.13 28.15
N ALA A 503 -17.70 -46.70 29.27
CA ALA A 503 -17.61 -47.51 30.48
C ALA A 503 -18.86 -47.43 31.38
N ARG A 504 -19.82 -46.52 31.07
CA ARG A 504 -21.08 -46.35 31.84
C ARG A 504 -22.35 -46.73 31.07
N SER A 505 -22.33 -46.82 29.75
CA SER A 505 -23.44 -47.43 29.01
C SER A 505 -23.23 -48.94 28.97
N GLY A 506 -23.84 -49.66 29.92
CA GLY A 506 -23.93 -51.12 29.91
C GLY A 506 -24.74 -51.65 28.71
N TYR A 507 -24.14 -51.62 27.53
CA TYR A 507 -24.61 -52.36 26.36
C TYR A 507 -23.50 -53.32 25.94
N GLY A 508 -23.55 -54.50 26.54
CA GLY A 508 -22.86 -55.67 26.02
C GLY A 508 -23.49 -56.05 24.68
N VAL A 509 -22.74 -55.84 23.60
CA VAL A 509 -22.95 -56.60 22.37
C VAL A 509 -22.18 -57.89 22.53
N THR A 510 -22.94 -58.97 22.66
CA THR A 510 -22.48 -60.35 22.58
C THR A 510 -21.87 -60.59 21.19
N SER A 511 -20.54 -60.65 21.11
CA SER A 511 -19.87 -61.37 20.03
C SER A 511 -19.29 -62.66 20.62
N GLY A 512 -19.87 -63.78 20.22
CA GLY A 512 -19.40 -65.10 20.60
C GLY A 512 -18.02 -65.35 20.02
N ARG A 513 -17.03 -65.49 20.90
CA ARG A 513 -15.89 -66.38 20.67
C ARG A 513 -15.59 -67.13 21.96
N ARG A 514 -15.84 -68.44 21.85
CA ARG A 514 -15.48 -69.51 22.78
C ARG A 514 -13.95 -69.59 22.89
N ALA A 515 -13.42 -69.42 24.09
CA ALA A 515 -12.18 -70.01 24.55
C ALA A 515 -12.17 -70.00 26.09
N GLU A 516 -11.71 -71.11 26.66
CA GLU A 516 -11.88 -71.58 28.04
C GLU A 516 -10.91 -70.96 29.07
N ASN A 517 -11.24 -71.21 30.35
CA ASN A 517 -10.42 -71.13 31.59
C ASN A 517 -10.23 -69.72 32.18
N GLY A 518 -10.44 -69.42 33.47
CA GLY A 518 -10.86 -70.17 34.66
C GLY A 518 -10.62 -69.29 35.92
N ASN A 519 -11.47 -69.42 36.95
CA ASN A 519 -11.35 -68.98 38.36
C ASN A 519 -11.14 -67.46 38.65
N GLY A 520 -11.81 -66.76 39.57
CA GLY A 520 -12.83 -67.04 40.59
C GLY A 520 -12.93 -65.84 41.57
N VAL A 521 -14.01 -65.80 42.35
CA VAL A 521 -14.11 -65.25 43.74
C VAL A 521 -14.49 -63.75 43.96
N THR A 522 -15.77 -63.54 44.38
CA THR A 522 -16.38 -62.67 45.45
C THR A 522 -16.04 -61.16 45.53
N SER A 523 -16.85 -60.19 45.96
CA SER A 523 -18.02 -60.07 46.85
C SER A 523 -18.47 -58.58 46.90
N GLY A 524 -19.72 -58.28 47.27
CA GLY A 524 -20.02 -57.11 48.12
C GLY A 524 -20.95 -56.02 47.57
N MET A 525 -22.25 -56.13 47.86
CA MET A 525 -23.14 -54.99 48.16
C MET A 525 -22.92 -54.55 49.62
N PRO A 526 -23.20 -53.28 50.04
CA PRO A 526 -24.56 -52.95 50.50
C PRO A 526 -25.04 -51.47 50.36
N SER A 527 -26.36 -51.34 50.16
CA SER A 527 -27.36 -50.46 50.80
C SER A 527 -27.16 -48.96 51.13
N ALA A 528 -28.15 -48.17 50.64
CA ALA A 528 -29.10 -47.29 51.38
C ALA A 528 -28.73 -45.91 51.98
N GLY A 529 -29.69 -44.97 51.83
CA GLY A 529 -29.86 -43.67 52.53
C GLY A 529 -30.19 -42.54 51.53
N VAL A 530 -31.44 -42.17 51.21
CA VAL A 530 -32.51 -41.46 51.96
C VAL A 530 -32.10 -40.07 52.49
N LEU A 531 -32.53 -38.98 51.81
CA LEU A 531 -33.37 -37.86 52.30
C LEU A 531 -33.39 -36.70 51.27
N THR A 532 -34.47 -36.43 50.52
CA THR A 532 -35.68 -35.58 50.78
C THR A 532 -35.50 -34.06 50.64
N GLY A 533 -36.37 -33.45 49.81
CA GLY A 533 -36.82 -32.04 49.85
C GLY A 533 -36.19 -31.11 48.80
N LEU A 534 -36.88 -30.30 47.99
CA LEU A 534 -38.26 -29.83 47.90
C LEU A 534 -38.48 -29.35 46.43
N ILE A 535 -39.55 -29.78 45.74
CA ILE A 535 -40.79 -29.02 45.38
C ILE A 535 -40.58 -27.99 44.24
N GLU A 536 -40.93 -28.35 42.99
CA GLU A 536 -42.18 -28.04 42.22
C GLU A 536 -42.17 -26.62 41.60
N GLY A 537 -42.66 -26.33 40.40
CA GLY A 537 -43.44 -27.11 39.46
C GLY A 537 -43.58 -26.38 38.11
N VAL A 538 -43.69 -27.18 37.06
CA VAL A 538 -44.18 -26.94 35.69
C VAL A 538 -45.72 -26.72 35.81
N PRO A 539 -46.54 -26.11 34.90
CA PRO A 539 -46.49 -26.35 33.45
C PRO A 539 -47.05 -25.30 32.44
N ASP A 540 -46.74 -25.58 31.17
CA ASP A 540 -47.48 -25.45 29.90
C ASP A 540 -48.64 -24.43 29.69
N GLY A 541 -48.56 -23.72 28.56
CA GLY A 541 -49.46 -23.99 27.42
C GLY A 541 -50.54 -22.96 27.01
N ARG A 542 -50.64 -22.75 25.68
CA ARG A 542 -51.76 -22.21 24.83
C ARG A 542 -51.96 -20.69 24.73
N ALA A 543 -51.96 -20.11 23.51
CA ALA A 543 -53.10 -19.78 22.61
C ALA A 543 -54.09 -18.77 23.26
N ASP A 544 -54.52 -17.65 22.68
CA ASP A 544 -55.12 -17.45 21.36
C ASP A 544 -55.38 -15.94 21.06
N GLU A 545 -55.63 -15.64 19.79
CA GLU A 545 -56.55 -14.66 19.17
C GLU A 545 -56.91 -13.23 19.71
N SER A 546 -56.69 -12.25 18.80
CA SER A 546 -57.69 -11.31 18.22
C SER A 546 -58.16 -10.01 18.93
N LEU A 547 -58.68 -9.09 18.09
CA LEU A 547 -59.36 -7.77 18.30
C LEU A 547 -58.43 -6.54 18.11
N LYS A 548 -58.75 -5.48 17.35
CA LYS A 548 -59.98 -5.05 16.65
C LYS A 548 -59.69 -3.88 15.68
N ASP A 549 -60.62 -3.75 14.73
CA ASP A 549 -60.82 -2.80 13.62
C ASP A 549 -61.13 -1.32 13.97
N GLU A 550 -61.26 -0.52 12.89
CA GLU A 550 -61.91 0.81 12.69
C GLU A 550 -60.97 2.06 12.66
N ARG A 551 -61.06 3.03 11.73
CA ARG A 551 -62.07 3.43 10.72
C ARG A 551 -61.48 4.46 9.71
N LEU A 552 -62.14 4.55 8.55
CA LEU A 552 -61.98 5.43 7.38
C LEU A 552 -62.11 6.96 7.61
N ARG A 553 -61.46 7.79 6.74
CA ARG A 553 -62.16 8.76 5.86
C ARG A 553 -61.26 9.49 4.84
N ASP A 554 -61.92 9.79 3.73
CA ASP A 554 -61.48 10.39 2.46
C ASP A 554 -61.06 11.87 2.51
N GLN A 555 -60.27 12.33 1.53
CA GLN A 555 -60.62 13.43 0.60
C GLN A 555 -59.47 13.75 -0.39
N GLU A 556 -59.73 13.53 -1.69
CA GLU A 556 -59.20 14.34 -2.81
C GLU A 556 -60.07 15.62 -2.95
N PRO A 557 -59.61 16.73 -3.58
CA PRO A 557 -59.68 16.86 -5.05
C PRO A 557 -58.57 17.69 -5.76
N GLU A 558 -58.44 17.39 -7.05
CA GLU A 558 -58.14 18.19 -8.26
C GLU A 558 -57.72 19.68 -8.16
N GLY A 559 -56.88 20.12 -9.12
CA GLY A 559 -56.81 21.55 -9.48
C GLY A 559 -55.70 21.99 -10.43
N VAL A 560 -56.03 22.07 -11.72
CA VAL A 560 -55.29 22.62 -12.89
C VAL A 560 -54.90 24.10 -12.75
N GLY A 561 -53.76 24.52 -13.33
CA GLY A 561 -53.46 25.95 -13.58
C GLY A 561 -52.22 26.23 -14.45
N LYS A 562 -52.44 26.44 -15.76
CA LYS A 562 -51.56 27.22 -16.68
C LYS A 562 -51.34 28.63 -16.14
N TRP A 563 -50.17 29.26 -16.40
CA TRP A 563 -50.07 30.69 -16.82
C TRP A 563 -48.73 30.98 -17.51
N GLU A 564 -48.83 31.72 -18.61
CA GLU A 564 -47.77 32.27 -19.47
C GLU A 564 -47.16 33.55 -18.88
N GLY A 565 -45.90 33.82 -19.27
CA GLY A 565 -45.42 35.14 -19.72
C GLY A 565 -45.35 36.30 -18.73
N MET A 566 -44.14 36.84 -18.52
CA MET A 566 -43.94 38.30 -18.57
C MET A 566 -42.46 38.68 -18.72
N ASN A 567 -42.25 39.66 -19.59
CA ASN A 567 -41.01 40.21 -20.08
C ASN A 567 -41.11 41.73 -19.86
N VAL A 568 -40.27 42.34 -19.01
CA VAL A 568 -40.01 43.80 -18.90
C VAL A 568 -38.74 43.91 -18.04
N GLY A 569 -37.71 44.73 -18.25
CA GLY A 569 -37.43 45.87 -19.11
C GLY A 569 -36.26 46.60 -18.43
N GLY A 570 -35.33 47.15 -19.23
CA GLY A 570 -34.08 47.76 -18.74
C GLY A 570 -34.25 49.06 -17.97
N TRP A 571 -33.15 49.47 -17.32
CA TRP A 571 -32.90 50.85 -16.90
C TRP A 571 -31.44 51.23 -17.13
N GLU A 572 -31.27 52.51 -17.37
CA GLU A 572 -30.21 53.19 -18.11
C GLU A 572 -29.25 53.98 -17.19
N ARG A 573 -28.01 54.15 -17.69
CA ARG A 573 -27.17 55.37 -17.74
C ARG A 573 -26.86 56.21 -16.47
N GLY A 574 -25.57 56.58 -16.36
CA GLY A 574 -25.14 57.85 -15.75
C GLY A 574 -23.65 57.91 -15.35
N GLN A 575 -22.77 58.41 -16.24
CA GLN A 575 -21.87 59.57 -16.08
C GLN A 575 -20.68 59.42 -15.10
N SER A 576 -19.51 60.03 -15.25
CA SER A 576 -18.72 60.76 -16.26
C SER A 576 -17.50 61.28 -15.48
N GLY A 577 -16.30 61.37 -16.07
CA GLY A 577 -15.21 62.10 -15.42
C GLY A 577 -13.86 61.90 -16.09
N ALA A 578 -13.55 62.79 -17.03
CA ALA A 578 -12.27 62.90 -17.73
C ALA A 578 -11.20 63.58 -16.87
N GLU A 579 -9.93 63.31 -17.14
CA GLU A 579 -8.91 64.37 -17.27
C GLU A 579 -7.65 63.85 -17.97
N THR A 580 -7.46 64.32 -19.20
CA THR A 580 -6.17 64.37 -19.92
C THR A 580 -5.53 65.73 -19.66
N LYS A 581 -4.22 65.77 -19.41
CA LYS A 581 -3.41 66.98 -19.66
C LYS A 581 -2.05 66.63 -20.25
N SER A 582 -1.83 67.26 -21.40
CA SER A 582 -0.68 67.27 -22.30
C SER A 582 0.35 68.35 -21.94
N LEU A 583 1.53 68.27 -22.59
CA LEU A 583 2.40 69.32 -23.18
C LEU A 583 3.88 69.02 -22.84
N ARG A 584 4.74 68.65 -23.82
CA ARG A 584 5.48 69.46 -24.84
C ARG A 584 6.69 70.20 -24.25
N ASP A 585 7.89 69.77 -24.64
CA ASP A 585 8.90 70.47 -25.49
C ASP A 585 9.95 71.11 -24.53
N GLU A 586 11.27 71.15 -24.72
CA GLU A 586 12.08 71.51 -25.89
C GLU A 586 13.60 71.27 -25.58
N GLU A 587 14.39 70.94 -26.63
CA GLU A 587 15.77 71.39 -26.97
C GLU A 587 16.98 71.22 -26.00
N THR A 588 17.98 70.36 -26.28
CA THR A 588 19.17 70.41 -27.20
C THR A 588 20.38 71.23 -26.76
N GLU A 589 21.52 70.54 -26.59
CA GLU A 589 22.92 70.92 -26.88
C GLU A 589 23.77 69.63 -26.66
N GLY A 590 24.78 69.21 -27.42
CA GLY A 590 25.52 69.78 -28.54
C GLY A 590 26.97 69.24 -28.53
N VAL A 591 27.30 68.36 -29.49
CA VAL A 591 28.62 68.19 -30.16
C VAL A 591 29.78 67.44 -29.45
N GLY A 592 30.26 66.34 -30.07
CA GLY A 592 31.69 65.96 -30.03
C GLY A 592 32.13 64.50 -30.28
N ARG A 593 32.21 64.07 -31.56
CA ARG A 593 33.07 63.00 -32.17
C ARG A 593 32.82 61.48 -31.93
N LEU A 594 32.06 60.86 -32.86
CA LEU A 594 32.48 59.98 -34.01
C LEU A 594 33.89 59.35 -33.95
N GLU A 595 34.16 58.05 -34.23
CA GLU A 595 33.54 56.95 -35.01
C GLU A 595 34.13 55.56 -34.57
N PRO A 596 33.91 54.41 -35.25
CA PRO A 596 32.65 53.71 -35.55
C PRO A 596 32.73 52.21 -35.16
N GLU A 597 31.61 51.55 -34.86
CA GLU A 597 31.46 50.14 -35.26
C GLU A 597 30.06 49.91 -35.81
N THR A 598 30.08 49.31 -37.00
CA THR A 598 29.06 49.11 -38.01
C THR A 598 27.90 48.21 -37.59
N THR A 599 26.71 48.63 -37.99
CA THR A 599 25.55 47.78 -38.29
C THR A 599 25.75 47.02 -39.60
N ALA A 600 25.48 45.70 -39.62
CA ALA A 600 24.65 45.03 -40.63
C ALA A 600 24.57 43.50 -40.40
N ALA A 601 23.33 43.07 -40.14
CA ALA A 601 22.62 41.94 -40.77
C ALA A 601 23.34 40.64 -41.21
N ALA A 602 22.66 39.56 -40.84
CA ALA A 602 22.41 38.34 -41.61
C ALA A 602 23.50 37.24 -41.66
N ASP A 603 22.97 36.02 -41.53
CA ASP A 603 23.57 34.70 -41.76
C ASP A 603 24.52 34.11 -40.70
N GLY A 604 24.09 32.96 -40.16
CA GLY A 604 25.00 31.89 -39.77
C GLY A 604 25.15 31.62 -38.27
N LEU A 605 24.16 30.97 -37.67
CA LEU A 605 24.41 30.13 -36.49
C LEU A 605 23.66 28.79 -36.61
N LEU A 606 24.14 28.01 -37.59
CA LEU A 606 24.12 26.55 -37.51
C LEU A 606 24.81 26.15 -36.20
N VAL A 607 24.00 25.85 -35.19
CA VAL A 607 24.44 25.14 -33.99
C VAL A 607 24.96 23.79 -34.48
N ARG A 608 26.28 23.70 -34.66
CA ARG A 608 26.99 22.43 -34.87
C ARG A 608 26.60 21.52 -33.72
N SER A 609 25.83 20.48 -34.05
CA SER A 609 25.48 19.39 -33.15
C SER A 609 26.78 18.80 -32.56
N LEU A 610 27.05 19.11 -31.30
CA LEU A 610 28.07 18.39 -30.55
C LEU A 610 27.67 16.91 -30.47
N PRO A 611 28.61 15.97 -30.67
CA PRO A 611 28.30 14.57 -30.61
C PRO A 611 27.81 14.24 -29.20
N ILE A 612 26.58 13.73 -29.11
CA ILE A 612 25.99 13.17 -27.90
C ILE A 612 26.94 12.04 -27.45
N LYS A 613 27.80 12.33 -26.47
CA LYS A 613 28.58 11.30 -25.79
C LYS A 613 27.60 10.52 -24.93
N THR A 614 27.18 9.36 -25.41
CA THR A 614 26.51 8.35 -24.57
C THR A 614 27.27 8.21 -23.25
N PRO A 615 26.62 8.39 -22.08
CA PRO A 615 27.28 8.21 -20.79
C PRO A 615 27.82 6.78 -20.70
N LYS A 616 29.15 6.63 -20.69
CA LYS A 616 29.85 5.33 -20.71
C LYS A 616 29.43 4.38 -19.57
N ARG A 617 28.73 4.86 -18.54
CA ARG A 617 28.33 4.08 -17.35
C ARG A 617 26.89 3.54 -17.37
N VAL A 618 25.95 4.12 -18.12
CA VAL A 618 24.55 3.65 -18.10
C VAL A 618 24.28 2.53 -19.11
N ALA A 619 25.19 2.32 -20.08
CA ALA A 619 25.02 1.29 -21.10
C ALA A 619 25.51 -0.11 -20.68
N ALA A 620 26.56 -0.25 -19.87
CA ALA A 620 27.26 -1.53 -19.70
C ALA A 620 26.40 -2.65 -19.06
N TRP A 621 25.50 -2.29 -18.14
CA TRP A 621 24.64 -3.24 -17.41
C TRP A 621 23.38 -3.63 -18.19
N MET A 622 22.97 -2.86 -19.20
CA MET A 622 21.78 -3.16 -19.99
C MET A 622 22.03 -4.36 -20.93
N PRO A 623 21.06 -5.28 -21.08
CA PRO A 623 21.14 -6.33 -22.09
C PRO A 623 21.43 -5.73 -23.47
N ARG A 624 22.30 -6.38 -24.25
CA ARG A 624 22.77 -5.87 -25.55
C ARG A 624 21.59 -5.52 -26.48
N ARG A 625 20.55 -6.34 -26.51
CA ARG A 625 19.33 -6.09 -27.29
C ARG A 625 18.61 -4.80 -26.88
N VAL A 626 18.45 -4.56 -25.57
CA VAL A 626 17.80 -3.35 -25.05
C VAL A 626 18.63 -2.11 -25.41
N ARG A 627 19.96 -2.20 -25.31
CA ARG A 627 20.85 -1.12 -25.78
C ARG A 627 20.67 -0.83 -27.26
N GLU A 628 20.68 -1.87 -28.09
CA GLU A 628 20.53 -1.73 -29.53
C GLU A 628 19.18 -1.10 -29.89
N GLN A 629 18.09 -1.48 -29.18
CA GLN A 629 16.77 -0.89 -29.32
C GLN A 629 16.74 0.59 -28.91
N VAL A 630 17.28 0.93 -27.73
CA VAL A 630 17.33 2.33 -27.26
C VAL A 630 18.15 3.19 -28.21
N VAL A 631 19.29 2.70 -28.71
CA VAL A 631 20.12 3.42 -29.68
C VAL A 631 19.38 3.59 -31.02
N ALA A 632 18.68 2.55 -31.50
CA ALA A 632 17.90 2.63 -32.73
C ALA A 632 16.75 3.65 -32.61
N GLN A 633 16.03 3.65 -31.49
CA GLN A 633 14.96 4.62 -31.22
C GLN A 633 15.50 6.05 -31.12
N GLN A 634 16.62 6.26 -30.43
CA GLN A 634 17.24 7.59 -30.35
C GLN A 634 17.69 8.10 -31.72
N ARG A 635 18.20 7.22 -32.59
CA ARG A 635 18.54 7.59 -33.97
C ARG A 635 17.29 7.97 -34.77
N ALA A 636 16.22 7.19 -34.68
CA ALA A 636 14.96 7.49 -35.35
C ALA A 636 14.35 8.82 -34.88
N ALA A 637 14.33 9.08 -33.58
CA ALA A 637 13.84 10.33 -33.01
C ALA A 637 14.71 11.54 -33.41
N ALA A 638 16.03 11.36 -33.48
CA ALA A 638 16.95 12.41 -33.95
C ALA A 638 16.75 12.70 -35.45
N GLU A 639 16.48 11.69 -36.27
CA GLU A 639 16.14 11.86 -37.69
C GLU A 639 14.80 12.57 -37.87
N GLU A 640 13.79 12.25 -37.07
CA GLU A 640 12.49 12.95 -37.11
C GLU A 640 12.64 14.43 -36.73
N ARG A 641 13.43 14.74 -35.71
CA ARG A 641 13.75 16.13 -35.31
C ARG A 641 14.58 16.89 -36.34
N ARG A 642 15.32 16.20 -37.21
CA ARG A 642 16.04 16.82 -38.34
C ARG A 642 15.14 17.07 -39.55
N ARG A 643 14.04 16.32 -39.65
CA ARG A 643 13.05 16.44 -40.72
C ARG A 643 12.00 17.53 -40.44
N LYS A 644 11.67 17.73 -39.16
CA LYS A 644 10.90 18.89 -38.67
C LYS A 644 11.82 20.10 -38.59
#